data_AF-A0A940P0R8-F1
#
_entry.id   AF-A0A940P0R8-F1
#
_cell.length_a   1.000
_cell.length_b   1.000
_cell.length_c   1.000
_cell.angle_alpha   90.00
_cell.angle_beta   90.00
_cell.angle_gamma   90.00
#
_symmetry.space_group_name_H-M   'P 1'
#
loop_
_entity.id
_entity.type
_entity.pdbx_description
1 polymer ?
#
loop_
_entity_poly.entity_id
_entity_poly.type
_entity_poly.pdbx_seq_one_letter_code
_entity_poly.pdbx_strand_id
1 'polypeptide(L)'
;MAQQTPESSGIGTAVKDRLFRDRYYLIAFFVPIIVMCIAYAIFGLYPFGEESVLALDLNAQYVYFFEALRDNFWGDGSAFYSWSRNLSGGFMGVIGYYLASPFTLIVMLLPRKMILTSLLIMILCKIGSASVTFCVYLQKSRNIDPLRAVPFSIAFSLCAYMVIQTVDPMWLDGLVFLPLIILGLERLIDSGKRLGFIIPTAMMFVANFYIGYMIAIFTVIYFVYYLFFGRDERRGKTMTYVYIVLNFLLAVVVAAMLSAFMILPVYNALSLGKFDFSGDPDYSIRTQFTSVDILAQLLTCQYDSVNVDGSPEIYCGILAVVLLPLYFLNSRISLRQKIGKAALLFVMFFSMYIKPVDMWWHGGQTPNWLPYRYSFIISFILLTTAATSVLALEGLKRSHFTGTFVGILAVVLYLQGREYAHLGDLTSVWLTIGLAVVYLFLLYYLNDKQSSRMLPVFMTTVLCGELLFNAVHSLRALDDEVAYSSKASYETFMETGRKAVDLMESHDDGLYRSEKTFSRCVNDNAAWGLKGLTHSSSVMNAKILTFLETIGYNSRSYYSRYEGTTELTDSLLGIKYVIDRDNGSGEQALAEATGSELDKIDLRRRWLLHEAYTPVDSYSFTDNSGEEPVERTYTIYENPNALPIGYMVSDDILRIDHLGNDNPFNSQNILLSTMTGQTTFGGEEGKIDGHSDYYTRIDVGEPVLGAVTLGDYNGQACYTKQPSGDPTVDYRFTVESEEEIFCFLKTMNEQTVNLWLGVYDPESDSYRFGESGYGQYFKTSNYSIISLGKFAPGTQIALRLTVLDEDGATIIKEPFFYYFDRDAFQRDIDKLKASTLNVIKFSDTDITGMISAKEGQILFTSIPAEPGWTVRVDGKRVTPQTALKAMLCVPLDPGEHTVRLTYTAPGFVPGCCLFVLGIGALAVLWWMERKEKTGSPRK
;
A
#
# COMPACT_ATOMS: atom_id res chain seq x y z
N MET A 1 54.83 -11.22 -45.29
CA MET A 1 54.81 -10.30 -46.43
C MET A 1 53.40 -10.34 -47.02
N ALA A 2 52.60 -9.32 -46.68
CA ALA A 2 51.32 -8.92 -47.29
C ALA A 2 50.72 -7.89 -46.31
N GLN A 3 51.02 -6.61 -46.53
CA GLN A 3 50.37 -5.50 -45.84
C GLN A 3 48.90 -5.45 -46.27
N GLN A 4 47.97 -5.70 -45.36
CA GLN A 4 46.59 -5.28 -45.54
C GLN A 4 46.45 -3.84 -45.04
N THR A 5 46.17 -2.95 -45.98
CA THR A 5 45.69 -1.58 -45.78
C THR A 5 44.45 -1.56 -44.87
N PRO A 6 44.32 -0.56 -43.97
CA PRO A 6 43.08 -0.38 -43.22
C PRO A 6 42.00 0.16 -44.17
N GLU A 7 40.99 -0.65 -44.45
CA GLU A 7 39.77 -0.15 -45.09
C GLU A 7 39.17 0.94 -44.20
N SER A 8 39.00 2.13 -44.78
CA SER A 8 38.24 3.22 -44.21
C SER A 8 36.80 2.75 -43.98
N SER A 9 36.46 2.45 -42.71
CA SER A 9 35.08 2.19 -42.32
C SER A 9 34.27 3.47 -42.51
N GLY A 10 33.56 3.55 -43.63
CA GLY A 10 32.71 4.68 -43.98
C GLY A 10 31.64 4.91 -42.92
N ILE A 11 31.23 6.17 -42.74
CA ILE A 11 30.17 6.60 -41.83
C ILE A 11 28.88 5.75 -42.02
N GLY A 12 28.62 5.25 -43.24
CA GLY A 12 27.52 4.35 -43.54
C GLY A 12 27.58 2.96 -42.88
N THR A 13 28.76 2.38 -42.66
CA THR A 13 28.93 1.09 -41.97
C THR A 13 28.72 1.26 -40.46
N ALA A 14 29.26 2.34 -39.88
CA ALA A 14 29.04 2.67 -38.46
C ALA A 14 27.57 3.02 -38.14
N VAL A 15 26.86 3.67 -39.06
CA VAL A 15 25.41 3.95 -38.93
C VAL A 15 24.59 2.67 -39.11
N LYS A 16 24.92 1.80 -40.07
CA LYS A 16 24.30 0.48 -40.20
C LYS A 16 24.52 -0.38 -38.96
N ASP A 17 25.74 -0.47 -38.44
CA ASP A 17 26.05 -1.26 -37.24
C ASP A 17 25.34 -0.71 -35.99
N ARG A 18 25.18 0.61 -35.90
CA ARG A 18 24.40 1.25 -34.84
C ARG A 18 22.91 0.94 -34.96
N LEU A 19 22.32 1.09 -36.14
CA LEU A 19 20.91 0.70 -36.42
C LEU A 19 20.66 -0.80 -36.17
N PHE A 20 21.61 -1.66 -36.55
CA PHE A 20 21.56 -3.10 -36.33
C PHE A 20 21.70 -3.49 -34.86
N ARG A 21 22.41 -2.71 -34.04
CA ARG A 21 22.47 -2.90 -32.59
C ARG A 21 21.20 -2.39 -31.91
N ASP A 22 20.72 -1.24 -32.35
CA ASP A 22 19.56 -0.56 -31.75
C ASP A 22 18.25 -1.34 -31.98
N ARG A 23 18.12 -2.12 -33.06
CA ARG A 23 16.97 -3.01 -33.29
C ARG A 23 16.82 -4.12 -32.23
N TYR A 24 17.91 -4.59 -31.63
CA TYR A 24 17.82 -5.63 -30.58
C TYR A 24 17.25 -5.08 -29.28
N TYR A 25 17.39 -3.78 -29.04
CA TYR A 25 16.70 -3.13 -27.91
C TYR A 25 15.19 -3.03 -28.17
N LEU A 26 14.76 -2.82 -29.42
CA LEU A 26 13.33 -2.93 -29.77
C LEU A 26 12.81 -4.35 -29.56
N ILE A 27 13.57 -5.38 -29.96
CA ILE A 27 13.21 -6.77 -29.72
C ILE A 27 13.13 -7.05 -28.20
N ALA A 28 14.15 -6.65 -27.44
CA ALA A 28 14.16 -6.80 -25.99
C ALA A 28 12.99 -6.06 -25.33
N PHE A 29 12.57 -4.91 -25.85
CA PHE A 29 11.42 -4.18 -25.33
C PHE A 29 10.09 -4.88 -25.63
N PHE A 30 9.83 -5.22 -26.90
CA PHE A 30 8.50 -5.66 -27.33
C PHE A 30 8.23 -7.15 -27.13
N VAL A 31 9.24 -8.03 -27.21
CA VAL A 31 9.01 -9.48 -27.03
C VAL A 31 8.42 -9.82 -25.65
N PRO A 32 8.97 -9.36 -24.51
CA PRO A 32 8.39 -9.70 -23.21
C PRO A 32 7.00 -9.05 -23.03
N ILE A 33 6.75 -7.87 -23.62
CA ILE A 33 5.41 -7.26 -23.65
C ILE A 33 4.44 -8.16 -24.41
N ILE A 34 4.81 -8.67 -25.58
CA ILE A 34 3.96 -9.57 -26.37
C ILE A 34 3.67 -10.84 -25.59
N VAL A 35 4.69 -11.44 -24.95
CA VAL A 35 4.51 -12.62 -24.10
C VAL A 35 3.52 -12.32 -22.96
N MET A 36 3.69 -11.20 -22.26
CA MET A 36 2.80 -10.81 -21.17
C MET A 36 1.37 -10.52 -21.67
N CYS A 37 1.21 -9.85 -22.82
CA CYS A 37 -0.11 -9.61 -23.43
C CYS A 37 -0.80 -10.92 -23.80
N ILE A 38 -0.07 -11.92 -24.30
CA ILE A 38 -0.63 -13.25 -24.56
C ILE A 38 -1.03 -13.92 -23.23
N ALA A 39 -0.21 -13.80 -22.18
CA ALA A 39 -0.54 -14.33 -20.86
C ALA A 39 -1.83 -13.71 -20.33
N TYR A 40 -1.95 -12.39 -20.40
CA TYR A 40 -3.16 -11.65 -20.03
C TYR A 40 -4.38 -12.02 -20.89
N ALA A 41 -4.20 -12.25 -22.19
CA ALA A 41 -5.27 -12.71 -23.06
C ALA A 41 -5.76 -14.14 -22.70
N ILE A 42 -4.85 -15.04 -22.33
CA ILE A 42 -5.19 -16.40 -21.88
C ILE A 42 -5.86 -16.36 -20.50
N PHE A 43 -5.45 -15.43 -19.64
CA PHE A 43 -6.03 -15.23 -18.32
C PHE A 43 -7.45 -14.63 -18.38
N GLY A 44 -7.74 -13.79 -19.38
CA GLY A 44 -9.03 -13.09 -19.50
C GLY A 44 -8.99 -11.64 -18.99
N LEU A 45 -7.81 -11.03 -18.99
CA LEU A 45 -7.62 -9.63 -18.59
C LEU A 45 -8.06 -8.67 -19.71
N TYR A 46 -8.74 -7.58 -19.37
CA TYR A 46 -9.09 -6.48 -20.26
C TYR A 46 -7.83 -5.92 -20.96
N PRO A 47 -7.86 -5.69 -22.28
CA PRO A 47 -9.03 -5.67 -23.18
C PRO A 47 -9.44 -7.02 -23.80
N PHE A 48 -8.83 -8.14 -23.36
CA PHE A 48 -9.09 -9.46 -23.92
C PHE A 48 -10.18 -10.26 -23.19
N GLY A 49 -10.53 -9.85 -21.97
CA GLY A 49 -11.66 -10.38 -21.20
C GLY A 49 -12.22 -9.35 -20.22
N GLU A 50 -12.90 -9.81 -19.18
CA GLU A 50 -13.69 -8.98 -18.26
C GLU A 50 -12.89 -8.49 -17.03
N GLU A 51 -11.82 -9.20 -16.68
CA GLU A 51 -11.00 -8.89 -15.51
C GLU A 51 -10.14 -7.65 -15.73
N SER A 52 -9.96 -6.83 -14.70
CA SER A 52 -9.04 -5.68 -14.76
C SER A 52 -7.66 -6.03 -14.22
N VAL A 53 -6.70 -5.11 -14.31
CA VAL A 53 -5.37 -5.26 -13.65
C VAL A 53 -5.44 -5.18 -12.12
N LEU A 54 -6.60 -4.89 -11.55
CA LEU A 54 -6.75 -4.63 -10.13
C LEU A 54 -6.87 -5.93 -9.33
N ALA A 55 -5.81 -6.27 -8.61
CA ALA A 55 -5.79 -7.26 -7.53
C ALA A 55 -4.98 -6.71 -6.34
N LEU A 56 -5.17 -7.30 -5.15
CA LEU A 56 -4.48 -6.94 -3.90
C LEU A 56 -4.41 -5.41 -3.66
N ASP A 57 -3.23 -4.84 -3.44
CA ASP A 57 -3.05 -3.43 -3.08
C ASP A 57 -3.27 -2.47 -4.25
N LEU A 58 -3.04 -2.90 -5.49
CA LEU A 58 -3.43 -2.12 -6.67
C LEU A 58 -4.94 -1.91 -6.70
N ASN A 59 -5.71 -2.92 -6.30
CA ASN A 59 -7.16 -2.83 -6.15
C ASN A 59 -7.59 -2.03 -4.91
N ALA A 60 -6.99 -2.31 -3.75
CA ALA A 60 -7.43 -1.78 -2.46
C ALA A 60 -6.96 -0.33 -2.19
N GLN A 61 -5.86 0.11 -2.80
CA GLN A 61 -5.20 1.38 -2.47
C GLN A 61 -4.75 2.17 -3.70
N TYR A 62 -3.90 1.58 -4.56
CA TYR A 62 -3.11 2.40 -5.48
C TYR A 62 -3.92 3.05 -6.59
N VAL A 63 -4.91 2.33 -7.15
CA VAL A 63 -5.78 2.89 -8.20
C VAL A 63 -6.46 4.19 -7.74
N TYR A 64 -6.84 4.26 -6.46
CA TYR A 64 -7.47 5.44 -5.87
C TYR A 64 -6.49 6.60 -5.66
N PHE A 65 -5.24 6.29 -5.31
CA PHE A 65 -4.21 7.31 -5.25
C PHE A 65 -3.84 7.85 -6.64
N PHE A 66 -3.91 7.02 -7.70
CA PHE A 66 -3.76 7.47 -9.08
C PHE A 66 -4.92 8.37 -9.52
N GLU A 67 -6.17 8.06 -9.13
CA GLU A 67 -7.32 8.96 -9.34
C GLU A 67 -7.09 10.32 -8.65
N ALA A 68 -6.71 10.32 -7.38
CA ALA A 68 -6.44 11.55 -6.62
C ALA A 68 -5.26 12.34 -7.21
N LEU A 69 -4.16 11.67 -7.61
CA LEU A 69 -3.03 12.34 -8.26
C LEU A 69 -3.41 12.95 -9.61
N ARG A 70 -4.34 12.31 -10.33
CA ARG A 70 -4.86 12.85 -11.58
C ARG A 70 -5.67 14.11 -11.35
N ASP A 71 -6.53 14.14 -10.34
CA ASP A 71 -7.27 15.34 -9.94
C ASP A 71 -6.32 16.46 -9.51
N ASN A 72 -5.23 16.14 -8.80
CA ASN A 72 -4.20 17.13 -8.46
C ASN A 72 -3.44 17.71 -9.67
N PHE A 73 -3.41 16.99 -10.80
CA PHE A 73 -2.69 17.41 -11.99
C PHE A 73 -3.57 18.16 -13.00
N TRP A 74 -4.81 17.70 -13.20
CA TRP A 74 -5.74 18.29 -14.17
C TRP A 74 -6.85 19.14 -13.55
N GLY A 75 -7.14 18.95 -12.27
CA GLY A 75 -8.17 19.65 -11.51
C GLY A 75 -7.58 20.71 -10.58
N ASP A 76 -8.30 20.96 -9.50
CA ASP A 76 -8.02 21.96 -8.46
C ASP A 76 -7.39 21.39 -7.19
N GLY A 77 -7.13 20.08 -7.17
CA GLY A 77 -6.46 19.39 -6.07
C GLY A 77 -4.97 19.74 -5.91
N SER A 78 -4.35 19.29 -4.82
CA SER A 78 -2.93 19.57 -4.53
C SER A 78 -2.04 18.33 -4.38
N ALA A 79 -0.86 18.40 -4.99
CA ALA A 79 0.21 17.43 -4.73
C ALA A 79 0.78 17.50 -3.30
N PHE A 80 0.49 18.55 -2.52
CA PHE A 80 1.03 18.74 -1.17
C PHE A 80 0.08 18.28 -0.06
N TYR A 81 -1.23 18.42 -0.23
CA TYR A 81 -2.21 18.20 0.84
C TYR A 81 -3.48 17.58 0.26
N SER A 82 -4.13 16.69 1.01
CA SER A 82 -5.37 16.01 0.61
C SER A 82 -6.38 16.06 1.74
N TRP A 83 -7.62 16.39 1.40
CA TRP A 83 -8.78 16.41 2.31
C TRP A 83 -9.49 15.06 2.45
N SER A 84 -8.99 14.04 1.78
CA SER A 84 -9.53 12.66 1.80
C SER A 84 -8.59 11.70 2.55
N ARG A 85 -7.67 12.23 3.37
CA ARG A 85 -6.65 11.46 4.10
C ARG A 85 -6.91 11.57 5.59
N ASN A 86 -7.75 10.66 6.12
CA ASN A 86 -8.14 10.56 7.53
C ASN A 86 -8.38 11.91 8.20
N LEU A 87 -9.45 12.60 7.76
CA LEU A 87 -9.76 14.02 7.92
C LEU A 87 -9.01 14.86 6.89
N SER A 88 -7.71 15.05 7.05
CA SER A 88 -6.89 15.66 6.01
C SER A 88 -5.40 15.52 6.33
N GLY A 89 -4.52 15.57 5.33
CA GLY A 89 -3.09 15.55 5.57
C GLY A 89 -2.21 15.64 4.34
N GLY A 90 -0.90 15.74 4.57
CA GLY A 90 0.14 15.87 3.56
C GLY A 90 0.18 14.74 2.50
N PHE A 91 -0.07 15.08 1.24
CA PHE A 91 -0.16 14.10 0.15
C PHE A 91 1.20 13.69 -0.45
N MET A 92 2.24 14.51 -0.28
CA MET A 92 3.59 14.21 -0.79
C MET A 92 4.17 12.88 -0.27
N GLY A 93 3.81 12.48 0.96
CA GLY A 93 4.20 11.18 1.52
C GLY A 93 3.61 10.01 0.72
N VAL A 94 2.35 10.11 0.31
CA VAL A 94 1.67 9.12 -0.54
C VAL A 94 2.31 9.09 -1.93
N ILE A 95 2.58 10.27 -2.52
CA ILE A 95 3.24 10.36 -3.84
C ILE A 95 4.61 9.67 -3.80
N GLY A 96 5.48 10.02 -2.87
CA GLY A 96 6.84 9.47 -2.82
C GLY A 96 6.91 8.00 -2.39
N TYR A 97 5.89 7.50 -1.69
CA TYR A 97 5.81 6.09 -1.31
C TYR A 97 5.25 5.21 -2.44
N TYR A 98 4.26 5.71 -3.21
CA TYR A 98 3.49 4.88 -4.15
C TYR A 98 3.56 5.32 -5.62
N LEU A 99 3.63 6.63 -5.91
CA LEU A 99 3.27 7.15 -7.24
C LEU A 99 4.39 7.89 -7.99
N ALA A 100 5.54 8.16 -7.36
CA ALA A 100 6.58 9.01 -7.93
C ALA A 100 7.36 8.39 -9.12
N SER A 101 6.96 7.21 -9.60
CA SER A 101 7.54 6.57 -10.77
C SER A 101 7.48 7.46 -12.02
N PRO A 102 8.53 7.50 -12.87
CA PRO A 102 8.46 8.19 -14.16
C PRO A 102 7.35 7.65 -15.07
N PHE A 103 6.96 6.38 -14.91
CA PHE A 103 5.90 5.76 -15.70
C PHE A 103 4.51 6.21 -15.28
N THR A 104 4.35 6.83 -14.10
CA THR A 104 3.09 7.43 -13.65
C THR A 104 2.58 8.51 -14.59
N LEU A 105 3.48 9.15 -15.37
CA LEU A 105 3.09 10.08 -16.43
C LEU A 105 2.11 9.45 -17.44
N ILE A 106 2.17 8.13 -17.67
CA ILE A 106 1.21 7.42 -18.55
C ILE A 106 -0.20 7.56 -17.98
N VAL A 107 -0.37 7.28 -16.69
CA VAL A 107 -1.65 7.37 -15.99
C VAL A 107 -2.14 8.81 -15.89
N MET A 108 -1.23 9.75 -15.66
CA MET A 108 -1.56 11.18 -15.58
C MET A 108 -1.97 11.78 -16.93
N LEU A 109 -1.32 11.39 -18.03
CA LEU A 109 -1.53 12.03 -19.34
C LEU A 109 -2.67 11.41 -20.16
N LEU A 110 -2.96 10.13 -19.98
CA LEU A 110 -4.06 9.46 -20.69
C LEU A 110 -5.44 9.86 -20.13
N PRO A 111 -6.52 9.74 -20.93
CA PRO A 111 -7.87 10.08 -20.48
C PRO A 111 -8.29 9.32 -19.23
N ARG A 112 -9.04 9.96 -18.32
CA ARG A 112 -9.53 9.36 -17.07
C ARG A 112 -10.23 8.01 -17.28
N LYS A 113 -11.12 7.94 -18.28
CA LYS A 113 -11.87 6.71 -18.63
C LYS A 113 -10.97 5.53 -19.01
N MET A 114 -9.68 5.76 -19.25
CA MET A 114 -8.69 4.72 -19.54
C MET A 114 -7.81 4.40 -18.33
N ILE A 115 -8.18 4.73 -17.09
CA ILE A 115 -7.26 4.57 -15.95
C ILE A 115 -6.75 3.12 -15.80
N LEU A 116 -7.64 2.13 -15.91
CA LEU A 116 -7.28 0.71 -15.88
C LEU A 116 -6.35 0.33 -17.05
N THR A 117 -6.66 0.82 -18.26
CA THR A 117 -5.79 0.61 -19.43
C THR A 117 -4.44 1.32 -19.28
N SER A 118 -4.41 2.46 -18.62
CA SER A 118 -3.21 3.25 -18.40
C SER A 118 -2.29 2.57 -17.40
N LEU A 119 -2.85 1.96 -16.34
CA LEU A 119 -2.13 1.10 -15.41
C LEU A 119 -1.55 -0.13 -16.13
N LEU A 120 -2.33 -0.79 -17.00
CA LEU A 120 -1.82 -1.88 -17.83
C LEU A 120 -0.66 -1.44 -18.73
N ILE A 121 -0.81 -0.33 -19.46
CA ILE A 121 0.25 0.21 -20.34
C ILE A 121 1.49 0.57 -19.52
N MET A 122 1.31 1.16 -18.33
CA MET A 122 2.38 1.47 -17.39
C MET A 122 3.17 0.22 -17.00
N ILE A 123 2.49 -0.86 -16.60
CA ILE A 123 3.10 -2.14 -16.24
C ILE A 123 3.87 -2.74 -17.43
N LEU A 124 3.24 -2.82 -18.61
CA LEU A 124 3.88 -3.35 -19.82
C LEU A 124 5.12 -2.53 -20.21
N CYS A 125 5.06 -1.20 -20.08
CA CYS A 125 6.21 -0.33 -20.32
C CYS A 125 7.35 -0.57 -19.32
N LYS A 126 7.05 -0.87 -18.05
CA LYS A 126 8.06 -1.26 -17.04
C LYS A 126 8.70 -2.60 -17.38
N ILE A 127 7.92 -3.61 -17.78
CA ILE A 127 8.41 -4.92 -18.25
C ILE A 127 9.38 -4.75 -19.42
N GLY A 128 8.96 -4.06 -20.50
CA GLY A 128 9.81 -3.81 -21.66
C GLY A 128 11.08 -3.03 -21.30
N SER A 129 10.96 -2.02 -20.42
CA SER A 129 12.10 -1.21 -19.98
C SER A 129 13.11 -2.01 -19.16
N ALA A 130 12.65 -2.86 -18.24
CA ALA A 130 13.53 -3.75 -17.46
C ALA A 130 14.31 -4.71 -18.36
N SER A 131 13.67 -5.21 -19.42
CA SER A 131 14.34 -6.04 -20.42
C SER A 131 15.43 -5.25 -21.15
N VAL A 132 15.11 -4.05 -21.62
CA VAL A 132 16.08 -3.19 -22.30
C VAL A 132 17.26 -2.83 -21.39
N THR A 133 17.03 -2.41 -20.15
CA THR A 133 18.10 -2.01 -19.24
C THR A 133 19.01 -3.19 -18.88
N PHE A 134 18.45 -4.39 -18.68
CA PHE A 134 19.23 -5.60 -18.48
C PHE A 134 20.02 -6.01 -19.73
N CYS A 135 19.42 -5.92 -20.91
CA CYS A 135 20.09 -6.16 -22.18
C CYS A 135 21.27 -5.19 -22.40
N VAL A 136 21.05 -3.91 -22.09
CA VAL A 136 22.09 -2.87 -22.12
C VAL A 136 23.22 -3.19 -21.14
N TYR A 137 22.89 -3.63 -19.93
CA TYR A 137 23.88 -4.06 -18.95
C TYR A 137 24.70 -5.25 -19.47
N LEU A 138 24.08 -6.32 -19.94
CA LEU A 138 24.79 -7.50 -20.47
C LEU A 138 25.72 -7.15 -21.63
N GLN A 139 25.26 -6.33 -22.59
CA GLN A 139 26.09 -5.92 -23.71
C GLN A 139 27.25 -5.02 -23.29
N LYS A 140 27.05 -4.09 -22.35
CA LYS A 140 28.07 -3.07 -22.01
C LYS A 140 29.01 -3.49 -20.89
N SER A 141 28.58 -4.33 -19.96
CA SER A 141 29.37 -4.80 -18.81
C SER A 141 29.97 -6.18 -19.07
N ARG A 142 29.25 -7.07 -19.74
CA ARG A 142 29.69 -8.45 -20.00
C ARG A 142 30.16 -8.69 -21.42
N ASN A 143 30.05 -7.70 -22.31
CA ASN A 143 30.43 -7.79 -23.72
C ASN A 143 29.72 -8.94 -24.46
N ILE A 144 28.47 -9.21 -24.08
CA ILE A 144 27.63 -10.24 -24.72
C ILE A 144 27.08 -9.68 -26.02
N ASP A 145 27.10 -10.48 -27.10
CA ASP A 145 26.50 -10.08 -28.36
C ASP A 145 24.97 -9.90 -28.20
N PRO A 146 24.35 -8.94 -28.91
CA PRO A 146 22.94 -8.63 -28.71
C PRO A 146 22.02 -9.84 -28.83
N LEU A 147 22.26 -10.75 -29.78
CA LEU A 147 21.41 -11.91 -30.04
C LEU A 147 21.42 -12.90 -28.85
N ARG A 148 22.59 -13.12 -28.23
CA ARG A 148 22.70 -13.96 -27.03
C ARG A 148 22.27 -13.24 -25.76
N ALA A 149 22.24 -11.91 -25.74
CA ALA A 149 21.77 -11.13 -24.59
C ALA A 149 20.24 -11.14 -24.45
N VAL A 150 19.49 -11.09 -25.57
CA VAL A 150 18.02 -11.04 -25.60
C VAL A 150 17.32 -12.08 -24.70
N PRO A 151 17.62 -13.39 -24.75
CA PRO A 151 16.92 -14.38 -23.93
C PRO A 151 17.05 -14.10 -22.43
N PHE A 152 18.24 -13.70 -21.96
CA PHE A 152 18.45 -13.37 -20.55
C PHE A 152 17.75 -12.08 -20.12
N SER A 153 17.64 -11.09 -21.01
CA SER A 153 16.83 -9.90 -20.72
C SER A 153 15.34 -10.18 -20.66
N ILE A 154 14.82 -11.06 -21.53
CA ILE A 154 13.42 -11.49 -21.49
C ILE A 154 13.15 -12.23 -20.17
N ALA A 155 14.03 -13.16 -19.79
CA ALA A 155 13.95 -13.87 -18.51
C ALA A 155 13.99 -12.94 -17.30
N PHE A 156 14.78 -11.87 -17.33
CA PHE A 156 14.81 -10.90 -16.23
C PHE A 156 13.51 -10.08 -16.15
N SER A 157 12.97 -9.67 -17.29
CA SER A 157 11.72 -8.91 -17.35
C SER A 157 10.45 -9.74 -17.18
N LEU A 158 10.56 -11.06 -17.09
CA LEU A 158 9.42 -11.97 -16.87
C LEU A 158 9.77 -13.00 -15.79
N CYS A 159 10.69 -12.66 -14.88
CA CYS A 159 10.94 -13.47 -13.69
C CYS A 159 9.69 -13.49 -12.80
N ALA A 160 9.60 -14.48 -11.92
CA ALA A 160 8.46 -14.65 -11.01
C ALA A 160 8.11 -13.34 -10.29
N TYR A 161 9.11 -12.66 -9.73
CA TYR A 161 8.91 -11.37 -9.09
C TYR A 161 8.24 -10.32 -9.99
N MET A 162 8.71 -10.15 -11.24
CA MET A 162 8.11 -9.14 -12.12
C MET A 162 6.62 -9.42 -12.40
N VAL A 163 6.26 -10.69 -12.56
CA VAL A 163 4.88 -11.10 -12.90
C VAL A 163 3.97 -11.01 -11.68
N ILE A 164 4.41 -11.56 -10.54
CA ILE A 164 3.60 -11.60 -9.32
C ILE A 164 3.42 -10.19 -8.76
N GLN A 165 4.47 -9.38 -8.74
CA GLN A 165 4.45 -8.01 -8.21
C GLN A 165 3.84 -6.99 -9.19
N THR A 166 3.12 -7.43 -10.23
CA THR A 166 2.32 -6.50 -11.05
C THR A 166 1.19 -5.84 -10.26
N VAL A 167 0.78 -6.44 -9.14
CA VAL A 167 -0.11 -5.85 -8.13
C VAL A 167 0.55 -4.75 -7.28
N ASP A 168 1.88 -4.60 -7.35
CA ASP A 168 2.66 -3.55 -6.70
C ASP A 168 3.55 -2.82 -7.71
N PRO A 169 2.95 -2.09 -8.68
CA PRO A 169 3.66 -1.60 -9.85
C PRO A 169 4.82 -0.65 -9.51
N MET A 170 4.81 0.02 -8.37
CA MET A 170 5.90 0.90 -7.93
C MET A 170 7.19 0.13 -7.58
N TRP A 171 7.10 -1.15 -7.23
CA TRP A 171 8.30 -1.96 -6.95
C TRP A 171 9.03 -2.40 -8.22
N LEU A 172 8.31 -2.50 -9.34
CA LEU A 172 8.87 -2.87 -10.64
C LEU A 172 9.91 -1.87 -11.16
N ASP A 173 9.90 -0.62 -10.67
CA ASP A 173 10.94 0.38 -10.95
C ASP A 173 12.34 -0.13 -10.52
N GLY A 174 12.41 -0.95 -9.47
CA GLY A 174 13.63 -1.61 -9.03
C GLY A 174 14.28 -2.45 -10.12
N LEU A 175 13.49 -3.22 -10.86
CA LEU A 175 13.97 -4.06 -11.96
C LEU A 175 14.41 -3.20 -13.16
N VAL A 176 13.74 -2.07 -13.40
CA VAL A 176 14.12 -1.13 -14.46
C VAL A 176 15.48 -0.50 -14.16
N PHE A 177 15.67 0.03 -12.94
CA PHE A 177 16.86 0.81 -12.59
C PHE A 177 18.06 -0.03 -12.15
N LEU A 178 17.87 -1.19 -11.52
CA LEU A 178 18.95 -2.01 -10.98
C LEU A 178 20.06 -2.30 -12.02
N PRO A 179 19.77 -2.73 -13.27
CA PRO A 179 20.82 -3.01 -14.24
C PRO A 179 21.64 -1.77 -14.63
N LEU A 180 21.01 -0.59 -14.66
CA LEU A 180 21.69 0.67 -14.94
C LEU A 180 22.55 1.11 -13.76
N ILE A 181 22.06 0.96 -12.54
CA ILE A 181 22.80 1.25 -11.30
C ILE A 181 24.05 0.38 -11.23
N ILE A 182 23.92 -0.93 -11.44
CA ILE A 182 25.06 -1.85 -11.42
C ILE A 182 26.03 -1.57 -12.56
N LEU A 183 25.56 -1.29 -13.79
CA LEU A 183 26.42 -0.85 -14.89
C LEU A 183 27.21 0.42 -14.53
N GLY A 184 26.53 1.37 -13.88
CA GLY A 184 27.12 2.62 -13.38
C GLY A 184 28.18 2.37 -12.32
N LEU A 185 27.88 1.49 -11.37
CA LEU A 185 28.77 1.12 -10.27
C LEU A 185 30.06 0.48 -10.78
N GLU A 186 29.96 -0.47 -11.72
CA GLU A 186 31.13 -1.08 -12.35
C GLU A 186 31.99 -0.03 -13.08
N ARG A 187 31.36 0.89 -13.83
CA ARG A 187 32.07 1.98 -14.53
C ARG A 187 32.71 2.98 -13.58
N LEU A 188 32.09 3.27 -12.45
CA LEU A 188 32.63 4.11 -11.38
C LEU A 188 33.90 3.46 -10.83
N ILE A 189 33.82 2.15 -10.53
CA ILE A 189 34.95 1.39 -10.01
C ILE A 189 36.08 1.35 -11.05
N ASP A 190 35.80 0.98 -12.30
CA ASP A 190 36.78 0.75 -13.38
C ASP A 190 37.39 2.00 -14.00
N SER A 191 36.57 3.00 -14.26
CA SER A 191 36.97 4.16 -15.04
C SER A 191 36.79 5.48 -14.30
N GLY A 192 36.35 5.46 -13.04
CA GLY A 192 36.10 6.67 -12.26
C GLY A 192 34.85 7.46 -12.70
N LYS A 193 34.08 6.95 -13.66
CA LYS A 193 32.87 7.60 -14.20
C LYS A 193 31.69 7.41 -13.25
N ARG A 194 31.27 8.49 -12.60
CA ARG A 194 30.29 8.53 -11.52
C ARG A 194 28.87 8.75 -12.03
N LEU A 195 28.70 9.49 -13.13
CA LEU A 195 27.38 9.88 -13.63
C LEU A 195 26.43 8.72 -13.90
N GLY A 196 26.97 7.63 -14.46
CA GLY A 196 26.20 6.43 -14.78
C GLY A 196 25.67 5.69 -13.55
N PHE A 197 26.23 5.96 -12.36
CA PHE A 197 25.71 5.48 -11.09
C PHE A 197 24.77 6.52 -10.46
N ILE A 198 25.21 7.78 -10.37
CA ILE A 198 24.47 8.86 -9.68
C ILE A 198 23.05 9.03 -10.21
N ILE A 199 22.89 9.14 -11.53
CA ILE A 199 21.59 9.46 -12.15
C ILE A 199 20.56 8.34 -11.93
N PRO A 200 20.81 7.07 -12.29
CA PRO A 200 19.81 6.03 -12.07
C PRO A 200 19.58 5.73 -10.59
N THR A 201 20.59 5.91 -9.71
CA THR A 201 20.38 5.80 -8.26
C THR A 201 19.47 6.90 -7.73
N ALA A 202 19.69 8.16 -8.12
CA ALA A 202 18.82 9.27 -7.73
C ALA A 202 17.38 9.06 -8.25
N MET A 203 17.23 8.64 -9.51
CA MET A 203 15.92 8.32 -10.08
C MET A 203 15.20 7.18 -9.35
N MET A 204 15.92 6.12 -8.96
CA MET A 204 15.34 5.03 -8.18
C MET A 204 14.79 5.54 -6.83
N PHE A 205 15.56 6.36 -6.12
CA PHE A 205 15.11 6.93 -4.84
C PHE A 205 13.95 7.91 -4.98
N VAL A 206 13.86 8.64 -6.10
CA VAL A 206 12.70 9.47 -6.41
C VAL A 206 11.49 8.61 -6.74
N ALA A 207 11.66 7.59 -7.59
CA ALA A 207 10.58 6.71 -8.04
C ALA A 207 9.96 5.90 -6.90
N ASN A 208 10.81 5.32 -6.05
CA ASN A 208 10.40 4.59 -4.87
C ASN A 208 11.57 4.48 -3.88
N PHE A 209 11.52 5.24 -2.77
CA PHE A 209 12.60 5.23 -1.78
C PHE A 209 12.76 3.87 -1.09
N TYR A 210 11.68 3.06 -0.99
CA TYR A 210 11.67 1.81 -0.25
C TYR A 210 12.46 0.71 -0.99
N ILE A 211 12.16 0.47 -2.26
CA ILE A 211 12.99 -0.40 -3.12
C ILE A 211 14.36 0.25 -3.38
N GLY A 212 14.44 1.58 -3.45
CA GLY A 212 15.71 2.31 -3.52
C GLY A 212 16.64 2.01 -2.34
N TYR A 213 16.11 1.93 -1.13
CA TYR A 213 16.84 1.54 0.08
C TYR A 213 17.38 0.10 -0.02
N MET A 214 16.57 -0.85 -0.46
CA MET A 214 17.01 -2.24 -0.67
C MET A 214 18.11 -2.34 -1.73
N ILE A 215 17.94 -1.64 -2.86
CA ILE A 215 18.98 -1.57 -3.91
C ILE A 215 20.24 -0.89 -3.36
N ALA A 216 20.14 0.13 -2.49
CA ALA A 216 21.30 0.75 -1.88
C ALA A 216 22.11 -0.23 -1.03
N ILE A 217 21.47 -1.06 -0.19
CA ILE A 217 22.13 -2.16 0.53
C ILE A 217 22.86 -3.07 -0.46
N PHE A 218 22.17 -3.50 -1.51
CA PHE A 218 22.77 -4.36 -2.53
C PHE A 218 23.93 -3.70 -3.26
N THR A 219 23.89 -2.40 -3.54
CA THR A 219 25.03 -1.71 -4.19
C THR A 219 26.29 -1.74 -3.33
N VAL A 220 26.17 -1.70 -2.01
CA VAL A 220 27.32 -1.85 -1.10
C VAL A 220 27.85 -3.28 -1.16
N ILE A 221 26.98 -4.29 -1.08
CA ILE A 221 27.36 -5.71 -1.19
C ILE A 221 28.03 -5.98 -2.54
N TYR A 222 27.43 -5.49 -3.63
CA TYR A 222 27.93 -5.63 -4.99
C TYR A 222 29.25 -4.88 -5.19
N PHE A 223 29.42 -3.69 -4.60
CA PHE A 223 30.67 -2.93 -4.63
C PHE A 223 31.82 -3.76 -4.06
N VAL A 224 31.62 -4.38 -2.89
CA VAL A 224 32.60 -5.29 -2.28
C VAL A 224 32.88 -6.49 -3.18
N TYR A 225 31.83 -7.18 -3.66
CA TYR A 225 31.98 -8.30 -4.58
C TYR A 225 32.79 -7.92 -5.84
N TYR A 226 32.45 -6.81 -6.49
CA TYR A 226 33.05 -6.41 -7.75
C TYR A 226 34.51 -6.00 -7.58
N LEU A 227 34.80 -5.28 -6.49
CA LEU A 227 36.14 -4.83 -6.14
C LEU A 227 37.11 -6.01 -5.92
N PHE A 228 36.66 -7.08 -5.26
CA PHE A 228 37.50 -8.22 -4.90
C PHE A 228 37.42 -9.41 -5.85
N PHE A 229 36.33 -9.58 -6.60
CA PHE A 229 36.10 -10.79 -7.41
C PHE A 229 35.65 -10.51 -8.85
N GLY A 230 35.02 -9.36 -9.11
CA GLY A 230 34.42 -9.04 -10.41
C GLY A 230 35.40 -8.54 -11.48
N ARG A 231 36.61 -8.11 -11.09
CA ARG A 231 37.62 -7.52 -11.98
C ARG A 231 38.66 -8.51 -12.50
N ASP A 232 39.04 -8.33 -13.76
CA ASP A 232 40.09 -9.12 -14.42
C ASP A 232 41.51 -8.75 -13.91
N GLU A 233 41.79 -7.48 -13.62
CA GLU A 233 43.11 -7.03 -13.13
C GLU A 233 43.13 -6.74 -11.62
N ARG A 234 44.23 -7.10 -10.95
CA ARG A 234 44.54 -6.66 -9.57
C ARG A 234 45.32 -5.34 -9.63
N ARG A 235 44.80 -4.24 -9.07
CA ARG A 235 45.58 -3.01 -8.90
C ARG A 235 46.41 -3.05 -7.61
N GLY A 236 47.72 -2.86 -7.75
CA GLY A 236 48.72 -3.09 -6.71
C GLY A 236 49.06 -1.92 -5.79
N LYS A 237 48.14 -0.99 -5.47
CA LYS A 237 48.41 0.08 -4.49
C LYS A 237 47.18 0.42 -3.64
N THR A 238 47.35 0.47 -2.32
CA THR A 238 46.29 0.79 -1.33
C THR A 238 45.58 2.11 -1.63
N MET A 239 46.32 3.13 -2.08
CA MET A 239 45.75 4.45 -2.42
C MET A 239 44.69 4.40 -3.53
N THR A 240 44.77 3.42 -4.43
CA THR A 240 43.75 3.23 -5.47
C THR A 240 42.41 2.81 -4.85
N TYR A 241 42.44 1.93 -3.85
CA TYR A 241 41.24 1.48 -3.16
C TYR A 241 40.57 2.63 -2.40
N VAL A 242 41.37 3.44 -1.69
CA VAL A 242 40.89 4.64 -1.00
C VAL A 242 40.20 5.60 -1.97
N TYR A 243 40.80 5.86 -3.14
CA TYR A 243 40.20 6.73 -4.16
C TYR A 243 38.86 6.18 -4.69
N ILE A 244 38.76 4.87 -4.92
CA ILE A 244 37.50 4.24 -5.39
C ILE A 244 36.41 4.38 -4.32
N VAL A 245 36.73 4.11 -3.04
CA VAL A 245 35.79 4.26 -1.93
C VAL A 245 35.31 5.71 -1.81
N LEU A 246 36.23 6.68 -1.84
CA LEU A 246 35.86 8.10 -1.77
C LEU A 246 34.97 8.54 -2.95
N ASN A 247 35.23 8.05 -4.17
CA ASN A 247 34.37 8.34 -5.32
C ASN A 247 32.98 7.72 -5.19
N PHE A 248 32.90 6.50 -4.64
CA PHE A 248 31.62 5.86 -4.38
C PHE A 248 30.82 6.64 -3.34
N LEU A 249 31.44 7.03 -2.22
CA LEU A 249 30.80 7.86 -1.19
C LEU A 249 30.34 9.21 -1.74
N LEU A 250 31.17 9.90 -2.53
CA LEU A 250 30.80 11.15 -3.18
C LEU A 250 29.59 10.95 -4.12
N ALA A 251 29.58 9.87 -4.90
CA ALA A 251 28.49 9.58 -5.82
C ALA A 251 27.17 9.28 -5.07
N VAL A 252 27.23 8.55 -3.94
CA VAL A 252 26.08 8.31 -3.06
C VAL A 252 25.54 9.62 -2.49
N VAL A 253 26.41 10.51 -1.99
CA VAL A 253 25.99 11.82 -1.46
C VAL A 253 25.30 12.66 -2.54
N VAL A 254 25.87 12.75 -3.75
CA VAL A 254 25.24 13.51 -4.85
C VAL A 254 23.91 12.89 -5.27
N ALA A 255 23.81 11.54 -5.31
CA ALA A 255 22.54 10.87 -5.60
C ALA A 255 21.47 11.18 -4.56
N ALA A 256 21.82 11.16 -3.26
CA ALA A 256 20.92 11.52 -2.17
C ALA A 256 20.49 13.00 -2.22
N MET A 257 21.41 13.92 -2.56
CA MET A 257 21.06 15.33 -2.77
C MET A 257 20.06 15.51 -3.91
N LEU A 258 20.22 14.76 -5.01
CA LEU A 258 19.33 14.81 -6.18
C LEU A 258 17.94 14.20 -5.92
N SER A 259 17.77 13.35 -4.90
CA SER A 259 16.48 12.78 -4.52
C SER A 259 15.86 13.43 -3.28
N ALA A 260 16.56 14.36 -2.62
CA ALA A 260 16.16 14.95 -1.34
C ALA A 260 14.81 15.67 -1.36
N PHE A 261 14.42 16.27 -2.48
CA PHE A 261 13.12 16.94 -2.63
C PHE A 261 11.93 15.98 -2.47
N MET A 262 12.13 14.68 -2.72
CA MET A 262 11.12 13.64 -2.53
C MET A 262 11.33 12.86 -1.23
N ILE A 263 12.57 12.50 -0.90
CA ILE A 263 12.87 11.70 0.31
C ILE A 263 12.51 12.46 1.59
N LEU A 264 12.81 13.76 1.68
CA LEU A 264 12.58 14.50 2.93
C LEU A 264 11.08 14.60 3.28
N PRO A 265 10.17 14.95 2.36
CA PRO A 265 8.74 14.86 2.63
C PRO A 265 8.26 13.47 3.05
N VAL A 266 8.74 12.42 2.38
CA VAL A 266 8.38 11.04 2.74
C VAL A 266 8.85 10.67 4.14
N TYR A 267 10.09 11.02 4.50
CA TYR A 267 10.61 10.80 5.85
C TYR A 267 9.74 11.49 6.91
N ASN A 268 9.36 12.75 6.68
CA ASN A 268 8.48 13.48 7.60
C ASN A 268 7.11 12.82 7.70
N ALA A 269 6.51 12.37 6.60
CA ALA A 269 5.23 11.67 6.62
C ALA A 269 5.30 10.35 7.40
N LEU A 270 6.36 9.56 7.23
CA LEU A 270 6.56 8.31 7.97
C LEU A 270 6.76 8.54 9.46
N SER A 271 7.37 9.66 9.84
CA SER A 271 7.61 10.02 11.24
C SER A 271 6.33 10.35 12.03
N LEU A 272 5.18 10.51 11.35
CA LEU A 272 3.89 10.82 11.99
C LEU A 272 3.20 9.61 12.62
N GLY A 273 3.69 8.38 12.42
CA GLY A 273 3.08 7.22 13.06
C GLY A 273 3.71 5.88 12.77
N LYS A 274 4.43 5.69 11.65
CA LYS A 274 4.97 4.37 11.30
C LYS A 274 5.90 3.80 12.39
N PHE A 275 6.60 4.65 13.13
CA PHE A 275 7.44 4.23 14.25
C PHE A 275 6.65 3.87 15.52
N ASP A 276 5.45 4.43 15.70
CA ASP A 276 4.63 4.22 16.89
C ASP A 276 3.75 2.95 16.78
N PHE A 277 3.34 2.60 15.55
CA PHE A 277 2.41 1.49 15.30
C PHE A 277 3.03 0.09 15.24
N SER A 278 4.34 0.00 15.05
CA SER A 278 4.98 -1.26 14.67
C SER A 278 5.22 -2.21 15.85
N GLY A 279 4.88 -1.79 17.08
CA GLY A 279 5.27 -2.48 18.30
C GLY A 279 6.80 -2.62 18.43
N ASP A 280 7.24 -3.40 19.41
CA ASP A 280 8.66 -3.79 19.53
C ASP A 280 8.95 -4.93 18.55
N PRO A 281 9.83 -4.73 17.54
CA PRO A 281 10.12 -5.77 16.57
C PRO A 281 10.84 -6.95 17.23
N ASP A 282 10.35 -8.17 17.00
CA ASP A 282 11.00 -9.39 17.49
C ASP A 282 12.25 -9.70 16.65
N TYR A 283 13.42 -9.29 17.16
CA TYR A 283 14.74 -9.58 16.58
C TYR A 283 15.33 -10.94 16.99
N SER A 284 14.50 -11.91 17.43
CA SER A 284 14.99 -13.26 17.70
C SER A 284 15.64 -13.88 16.46
N ILE A 285 16.80 -14.51 16.65
CA ILE A 285 17.51 -15.21 15.58
C ILE A 285 16.76 -16.51 15.28
N ARG A 286 16.00 -16.51 14.18
CA ARG A 286 15.30 -17.68 13.67
C ARG A 286 15.35 -17.74 12.15
N THR A 287 15.18 -18.94 11.63
CA THR A 287 15.14 -19.21 10.19
C THR A 287 13.71 -18.99 9.68
N GLN A 288 13.55 -18.35 8.52
CA GLN A 288 12.23 -18.03 7.96
C GLN A 288 11.61 -19.15 7.14
N PHE A 289 12.44 -19.99 6.53
CA PHE A 289 12.05 -21.17 5.76
C PHE A 289 13.13 -22.25 5.95
N THR A 290 12.88 -23.50 5.55
CA THR A 290 13.94 -24.52 5.58
C THR A 290 14.92 -24.29 4.44
N SER A 291 16.22 -24.58 4.63
CA SER A 291 17.25 -24.21 3.66
C SER A 291 17.07 -24.82 2.27
N VAL A 292 16.23 -25.85 2.14
CA VAL A 292 15.96 -26.53 0.87
C VAL A 292 14.72 -25.98 0.15
N ASP A 293 13.80 -25.32 0.87
CA ASP A 293 12.55 -24.79 0.29
C ASP A 293 12.83 -23.76 -0.81
N ILE A 294 13.92 -23.00 -0.70
CA ILE A 294 14.31 -22.05 -1.74
C ILE A 294 14.61 -22.71 -3.09
N LEU A 295 14.92 -24.01 -3.12
CA LEU A 295 15.14 -24.74 -4.38
C LEU A 295 13.81 -25.02 -5.11
N ALA A 296 12.68 -25.11 -4.39
CA ALA A 296 11.35 -25.17 -5.00
C ALA A 296 11.04 -23.90 -5.80
N GLN A 297 11.50 -22.74 -5.30
CA GLN A 297 11.37 -21.44 -5.93
C GLN A 297 12.26 -21.26 -7.18
N LEU A 298 13.00 -22.29 -7.59
CA LEU A 298 13.74 -22.34 -8.86
C LEU A 298 13.05 -23.18 -9.93
N LEU A 299 11.92 -23.82 -9.63
CA LEU A 299 11.16 -24.65 -10.56
C LEU A 299 10.10 -23.85 -11.33
N THR A 300 9.57 -24.42 -12.41
CA THR A 300 8.41 -23.84 -13.11
C THR A 300 7.19 -23.83 -12.22
N CYS A 301 6.30 -22.85 -12.38
CA CYS A 301 5.01 -22.76 -11.70
C CYS A 301 5.13 -22.69 -10.16
N GLN A 302 6.21 -22.09 -9.65
CA GLN A 302 6.58 -22.03 -8.23
C GLN A 302 5.79 -21.05 -7.36
N TYR A 303 4.73 -20.42 -7.88
CA TYR A 303 3.96 -19.47 -7.07
C TYR A 303 3.54 -20.12 -5.75
N ASP A 304 3.88 -19.53 -4.61
CA ASP A 304 3.60 -20.09 -3.29
C ASP A 304 2.45 -19.34 -2.63
N SER A 305 2.70 -18.11 -2.16
CA SER A 305 1.69 -17.21 -1.63
C SER A 305 2.24 -15.78 -1.55
N VAL A 306 1.35 -14.79 -1.63
CA VAL A 306 1.67 -13.39 -1.34
C VAL A 306 1.41 -12.99 0.13
N ASN A 307 0.94 -13.92 0.94
CA ASN A 307 0.69 -13.73 2.37
C ASN A 307 2.02 -13.69 3.18
N VAL A 308 1.92 -13.49 4.49
CA VAL A 308 3.05 -13.27 5.41
C VAL A 308 4.07 -14.43 5.39
N ASP A 309 3.61 -15.66 5.14
CA ASP A 309 4.43 -16.87 5.12
C ASP A 309 4.94 -17.25 3.70
N GLY A 310 4.71 -16.39 2.70
CA GLY A 310 5.08 -16.65 1.32
C GLY A 310 6.59 -16.82 1.08
N SER A 311 6.96 -17.66 0.12
CA SER A 311 8.36 -17.91 -0.25
C SER A 311 8.97 -16.82 -1.15
N PRO A 312 10.32 -16.67 -1.19
CA PRO A 312 10.99 -15.70 -2.06
C PRO A 312 10.81 -15.99 -3.57
N GLU A 313 10.30 -15.01 -4.32
CA GLU A 313 10.03 -15.10 -5.77
C GLU A 313 11.31 -14.97 -6.63
N ILE A 314 12.04 -16.07 -6.83
CA ILE A 314 13.38 -16.01 -7.48
C ILE A 314 13.45 -16.65 -8.87
N TYR A 315 12.43 -17.40 -9.28
CA TYR A 315 12.43 -18.08 -10.57
C TYR A 315 12.57 -17.11 -11.75
N CYS A 316 13.45 -17.47 -12.68
CA CYS A 316 13.76 -16.66 -13.87
C CYS A 316 14.07 -17.53 -15.10
N GLY A 317 13.44 -18.71 -15.17
CA GLY A 317 13.60 -19.67 -16.26
C GLY A 317 14.61 -20.79 -15.96
N ILE A 318 14.27 -22.00 -16.38
CA ILE A 318 15.10 -23.21 -16.25
C ILE A 318 16.42 -23.08 -17.00
N LEU A 319 16.48 -22.22 -18.02
CA LEU A 319 17.76 -21.85 -18.65
C LEU A 319 18.78 -21.33 -17.62
N ALA A 320 18.37 -20.51 -16.67
CA ALA A 320 19.25 -20.00 -15.61
C ALA A 320 19.67 -21.12 -14.64
N VAL A 321 18.73 -22.00 -14.28
CA VAL A 321 18.95 -23.16 -13.41
C VAL A 321 19.96 -24.13 -14.01
N VAL A 322 19.86 -24.40 -15.32
CA VAL A 322 20.80 -25.25 -16.07
C VAL A 322 22.18 -24.61 -16.17
N LEU A 323 22.25 -23.30 -16.45
CA LEU A 323 23.52 -22.62 -16.66
C LEU A 323 24.31 -22.37 -15.37
N LEU A 324 23.64 -22.35 -14.21
CA LEU A 324 24.27 -22.09 -12.93
C LEU A 324 25.31 -23.17 -12.53
N PRO A 325 24.99 -24.49 -12.50
CA PRO A 325 26.00 -25.53 -12.29
C PRO A 325 27.09 -25.50 -13.37
N LEU A 326 26.72 -25.28 -14.63
CA LEU A 326 27.66 -25.20 -15.74
C LEU A 326 28.68 -24.07 -15.54
N TYR A 327 28.28 -22.91 -14.99
CA TYR A 327 29.18 -21.82 -14.64
C TYR A 327 30.28 -22.29 -13.66
N PHE A 328 29.90 -23.02 -12.61
CA PHE A 328 30.85 -23.53 -11.62
C PHE A 328 31.73 -24.66 -12.15
N LEU A 329 31.25 -25.45 -13.10
CA LEU A 329 32.02 -26.50 -13.78
C LEU A 329 32.92 -25.98 -14.91
N ASN A 330 32.76 -24.72 -15.32
CA ASN A 330 33.45 -24.17 -16.49
C ASN A 330 34.95 -23.93 -16.25
N SER A 331 35.81 -24.51 -17.08
CA SER A 331 37.27 -24.36 -16.94
C SER A 331 37.82 -23.00 -17.39
N ARG A 332 37.06 -22.24 -18.19
CA ARG A 332 37.44 -20.89 -18.66
C ARG A 332 37.15 -19.79 -17.64
N ILE A 333 36.35 -20.09 -16.62
CA ILE A 333 35.97 -19.15 -15.57
C ILE A 333 36.89 -19.36 -14.37
N SER A 334 37.52 -18.27 -13.92
CA SER A 334 38.50 -18.35 -12.84
C SER A 334 37.86 -18.77 -11.51
N LEU A 335 38.61 -19.49 -10.67
CA LEU A 335 38.15 -19.88 -9.33
C LEU A 335 37.76 -18.67 -8.49
N ARG A 336 38.46 -17.54 -8.65
CA ARG A 336 38.14 -16.26 -8.00
C ARG A 336 36.73 -15.77 -8.34
N GLN A 337 36.37 -15.75 -9.63
CA GLN A 337 35.03 -15.33 -10.07
C GLN A 337 33.95 -16.31 -9.59
N LYS A 338 34.26 -17.61 -9.54
CA LYS A 338 33.36 -18.63 -8.96
C LYS A 338 33.11 -18.39 -7.49
N ILE A 339 34.15 -18.27 -6.68
CA ILE A 339 34.06 -17.98 -5.24
C ILE A 339 33.28 -16.68 -5.01
N GLY A 340 33.56 -15.63 -5.78
CA GLY A 340 32.84 -14.36 -5.66
C GLY A 340 31.35 -14.48 -5.93
N LYS A 341 30.95 -15.18 -7.00
CA LYS A 341 29.53 -15.40 -7.31
C LYS A 341 28.84 -16.31 -6.29
N ALA A 342 29.51 -17.37 -5.82
CA ALA A 342 29.00 -18.22 -4.76
C ALA A 342 28.80 -17.43 -3.45
N ALA A 343 29.77 -16.62 -3.06
CA ALA A 343 29.68 -15.77 -1.88
C ALA A 343 28.56 -14.73 -2.01
N LEU A 344 28.40 -14.11 -3.18
CA LEU A 344 27.31 -13.16 -3.43
C LEU A 344 25.94 -13.82 -3.31
N LEU A 345 25.74 -14.99 -3.94
CA LEU A 345 24.50 -15.75 -3.80
C LEU A 345 24.25 -16.21 -2.37
N PHE A 346 25.30 -16.64 -1.65
CA PHE A 346 25.22 -17.04 -0.26
C PHE A 346 24.78 -15.88 0.66
N VAL A 347 25.34 -14.68 0.47
CA VAL A 347 24.92 -13.49 1.23
C VAL A 347 23.45 -13.14 0.97
N MET A 348 22.99 -13.24 -0.29
CA MET A 348 21.59 -12.98 -0.61
C MET A 348 20.64 -14.04 -0.02
N PHE A 349 21.02 -15.32 -0.11
CA PHE A 349 20.28 -16.41 0.54
C PHE A 349 20.21 -16.19 2.05
N PHE A 350 21.35 -15.93 2.70
CA PHE A 350 21.42 -15.73 4.15
C PHE A 350 20.61 -14.52 4.60
N SER A 351 20.54 -13.49 3.74
CA SER A 351 19.71 -12.30 3.99
C SER A 351 18.23 -12.64 4.14
N MET A 352 17.70 -13.53 3.30
CA MET A 352 16.29 -13.97 3.38
C MET A 352 16.08 -15.02 4.47
N TYR A 353 17.09 -15.88 4.66
CA TYR A 353 17.00 -17.04 5.53
C TYR A 353 16.91 -16.65 7.02
N ILE A 354 17.62 -15.61 7.45
CA ILE A 354 17.67 -15.19 8.87
C ILE A 354 16.78 -13.98 9.11
N LYS A 355 15.74 -14.15 9.95
CA LYS A 355 14.71 -13.12 10.18
C LYS A 355 15.27 -11.73 10.52
N PRO A 356 16.16 -11.54 11.51
CA PRO A 356 16.69 -10.21 11.79
C PRO A 356 17.41 -9.56 10.61
N VAL A 357 18.09 -10.34 9.77
CA VAL A 357 18.78 -9.82 8.59
C VAL A 357 17.77 -9.38 7.55
N ASP A 358 16.74 -10.18 7.29
CA ASP A 358 15.64 -9.83 6.38
C ASP A 358 14.88 -8.58 6.85
N MET A 359 14.62 -8.46 8.15
CA MET A 359 14.00 -7.25 8.74
C MET A 359 14.82 -5.99 8.44
N TRP A 360 16.16 -6.06 8.44
CA TRP A 360 16.99 -4.91 8.07
C TRP A 360 16.82 -4.49 6.60
N TRP A 361 16.56 -5.43 5.69
CA TRP A 361 16.18 -5.10 4.31
C TRP A 361 14.83 -4.38 4.24
N HIS A 362 13.95 -4.62 5.21
CA HIS A 362 12.62 -4.01 5.31
C HIS A 362 12.58 -2.78 6.25
N GLY A 363 13.74 -2.23 6.63
CA GLY A 363 13.83 -1.01 7.45
C GLY A 363 13.72 -1.27 8.96
N GLY A 364 14.09 -2.48 9.40
CA GLY A 364 14.07 -2.91 10.80
C GLY A 364 12.73 -3.49 11.25
N GLN A 365 11.78 -3.68 10.34
CA GLN A 365 10.42 -4.16 10.63
C GLN A 365 10.15 -5.48 9.94
N THR A 366 9.30 -6.32 10.53
CA THR A 366 8.81 -7.54 9.87
C THR A 366 7.88 -7.12 8.72
N PRO A 367 8.10 -7.58 7.48
CA PRO A 367 7.17 -7.31 6.40
C PRO A 367 5.82 -7.94 6.70
N ASN A 368 4.75 -7.14 6.59
CA ASN A 368 3.38 -7.65 6.53
C ASN A 368 3.01 -7.84 5.05
N TRP A 369 2.59 -9.05 4.67
CA TRP A 369 2.38 -9.50 3.29
C TRP A 369 3.60 -9.31 2.37
N LEU A 370 3.70 -10.10 1.30
CA LEU A 370 4.72 -9.95 0.25
C LEU A 370 6.15 -9.88 0.83
N PRO A 371 6.63 -10.94 1.52
CA PRO A 371 7.96 -10.96 2.10
C PRO A 371 9.06 -10.94 1.02
N TYR A 372 10.30 -10.69 1.42
CA TYR A 372 11.48 -10.73 0.54
C TYR A 372 11.39 -9.81 -0.69
N ARG A 373 10.92 -8.57 -0.52
CA ARG A 373 10.66 -7.60 -1.61
C ARG A 373 11.89 -7.23 -2.46
N TYR A 374 13.07 -7.72 -2.11
CA TYR A 374 14.32 -7.59 -2.84
C TYR A 374 14.72 -8.86 -3.62
N SER A 375 13.86 -9.88 -3.70
CA SER A 375 14.18 -11.21 -4.25
C SER A 375 14.58 -11.19 -5.72
N PHE A 376 14.09 -10.25 -6.52
CA PHE A 376 14.52 -10.03 -7.91
C PHE A 376 16.04 -9.80 -8.06
N ILE A 377 16.73 -9.39 -6.99
CA ILE A 377 18.20 -9.27 -6.96
C ILE A 377 18.87 -10.64 -7.13
N ILE A 378 18.29 -11.71 -6.58
CA ILE A 378 18.76 -13.08 -6.82
C ILE A 378 18.59 -13.43 -8.29
N SER A 379 17.42 -13.17 -8.89
CA SER A 379 17.19 -13.38 -10.33
C SER A 379 18.19 -12.60 -11.20
N PHE A 380 18.51 -11.35 -10.84
CA PHE A 380 19.58 -10.58 -11.46
C PHE A 380 20.92 -11.34 -11.39
N ILE A 381 21.35 -11.76 -10.19
CA ILE A 381 22.64 -12.46 -10.02
C ILE A 381 22.65 -13.78 -10.80
N LEU A 382 21.58 -14.57 -10.76
CA LEU A 382 21.43 -15.83 -11.48
C LEU A 382 21.58 -15.61 -12.99
N LEU A 383 20.84 -14.67 -13.56
CA LEU A 383 20.86 -14.39 -14.99
C LEU A 383 22.18 -13.79 -15.45
N THR A 384 22.83 -12.93 -14.66
CA THR A 384 24.18 -12.44 -15.00
C THR A 384 25.22 -13.56 -14.99
N THR A 385 25.08 -14.52 -14.09
CA THR A 385 25.97 -15.69 -13.97
C THR A 385 25.72 -16.66 -15.13
N ALA A 386 24.46 -16.90 -15.46
CA ALA A 386 24.04 -17.73 -16.58
C ALA A 386 24.53 -17.16 -17.93
N ALA A 387 24.35 -15.86 -18.14
CA ALA A 387 24.81 -15.18 -19.34
C ALA A 387 26.35 -15.22 -19.50
N THR A 388 27.09 -15.13 -18.39
CA THR A 388 28.55 -15.30 -18.37
C THR A 388 28.96 -16.73 -18.73
N SER A 389 28.20 -17.74 -18.28
CA SER A 389 28.42 -19.14 -18.62
C SER A 389 28.29 -19.40 -20.14
N VAL A 390 27.31 -18.75 -20.79
CA VAL A 390 27.12 -18.83 -22.25
C VAL A 390 28.29 -18.25 -23.04
N LEU A 391 28.94 -17.20 -22.56
CA LEU A 391 30.15 -16.68 -23.21
C LEU A 391 31.33 -17.65 -23.13
N ALA A 392 31.35 -18.51 -22.13
CA ALA A 392 32.47 -19.37 -21.80
C ALA A 392 32.22 -20.84 -22.18
N LEU A 393 31.23 -21.16 -23.02
CA LEU A 393 30.82 -22.55 -23.31
C LEU A 393 31.98 -23.46 -23.72
N GLU A 394 32.99 -22.93 -24.44
CA GLU A 394 34.17 -23.69 -24.87
C GLU A 394 34.94 -24.36 -23.71
N GLY A 395 34.77 -23.86 -22.48
CA GLY A 395 35.37 -24.43 -21.28
C GLY A 395 34.65 -25.65 -20.70
N LEU A 396 33.55 -26.11 -21.30
CA LEU A 396 32.71 -27.20 -20.83
C LEU A 396 32.98 -28.52 -21.58
N LYS A 397 32.99 -29.62 -20.83
CA LYS A 397 33.09 -30.99 -21.34
C LYS A 397 31.72 -31.65 -21.38
N ARG A 398 31.56 -32.69 -22.20
CA ARG A 398 30.30 -33.46 -22.30
C ARG A 398 29.80 -33.97 -20.93
N SER A 399 30.71 -34.42 -20.07
CA SER A 399 30.38 -34.89 -18.72
C SER A 399 29.75 -33.80 -17.83
N HIS A 400 30.03 -32.52 -18.07
CA HIS A 400 29.42 -31.43 -17.30
C HIS A 400 27.93 -31.29 -17.61
N PHE A 401 27.52 -31.49 -18.86
CA PHE A 401 26.11 -31.47 -19.26
C PHE A 401 25.35 -32.63 -18.62
N THR A 402 25.90 -33.85 -18.71
CA THR A 402 25.30 -35.04 -18.07
C THR A 402 25.25 -34.90 -16.55
N GLY A 403 26.33 -34.44 -15.92
CA GLY A 403 26.37 -34.22 -14.47
C GLY A 403 25.38 -33.15 -14.00
N THR A 404 25.22 -32.09 -14.78
CA THR A 404 24.21 -31.04 -14.52
C THR A 404 22.80 -31.61 -14.58
N PHE A 405 22.49 -32.42 -15.61
CA PHE A 405 21.19 -33.08 -15.71
C PHE A 405 20.89 -33.97 -14.50
N VAL A 406 21.84 -34.85 -14.14
CA VAL A 406 21.68 -35.76 -12.99
C VAL A 406 21.52 -34.98 -11.69
N GLY A 407 22.26 -33.88 -11.51
CA GLY A 407 22.12 -33.01 -10.35
C GLY A 407 20.74 -32.35 -10.27
N ILE A 408 20.24 -31.78 -11.37
CA ILE A 408 18.90 -31.18 -11.43
C ILE A 408 17.83 -32.25 -11.17
N LEU A 409 17.95 -33.42 -11.81
CA LEU A 409 17.01 -34.53 -11.62
C LEU A 409 16.98 -34.98 -10.15
N ALA A 410 18.13 -35.10 -9.49
CA ALA A 410 18.20 -35.45 -8.08
C ALA A 410 17.52 -34.41 -7.18
N VAL A 411 17.73 -33.11 -7.45
CA VAL A 411 17.07 -32.02 -6.72
C VAL A 411 15.56 -32.05 -6.94
N VAL A 412 15.11 -32.19 -8.19
CA VAL A 412 13.68 -32.21 -8.54
C VAL A 412 12.97 -33.40 -7.90
N LEU A 413 13.55 -34.60 -7.96
CA LEU A 413 12.98 -35.79 -7.31
C LEU A 413 12.97 -35.67 -5.77
N TYR A 414 14.00 -35.03 -5.20
CA TYR A 414 14.02 -34.74 -3.76
C TYR A 414 12.88 -33.80 -3.36
N LEU A 415 12.67 -32.73 -4.13
CA LEU A 415 11.59 -31.76 -3.88
C LEU A 415 10.19 -32.37 -4.11
N GLN A 416 10.05 -33.25 -5.10
CA GLN A 416 8.80 -34.00 -5.31
C GLN A 416 8.45 -34.84 -4.07
N GLY A 417 9.43 -35.49 -3.44
CA GLY A 417 9.22 -36.25 -2.21
C GLY A 417 8.89 -35.42 -0.97
N ARG A 418 8.87 -34.07 -1.06
CA ARG A 418 8.47 -33.16 0.02
C ARG A 418 7.00 -32.72 -0.07
N GLU A 419 6.30 -33.04 -1.16
CA GLU A 419 4.85 -32.81 -1.32
C GLU A 419 4.41 -31.35 -1.08
N TYR A 420 5.12 -30.37 -1.63
CA TYR A 420 4.69 -28.96 -1.56
C TYR A 420 3.35 -28.76 -2.30
N ALA A 421 2.36 -28.21 -1.60
CA ALA A 421 1.00 -28.05 -2.13
C ALA A 421 0.94 -27.22 -3.44
N HIS A 422 1.80 -26.20 -3.54
CA HIS A 422 1.83 -25.31 -4.70
C HIS A 422 2.59 -25.88 -5.91
N LEU A 423 3.31 -27.00 -5.77
CA LEU A 423 4.07 -27.61 -6.87
C LEU A 423 3.31 -28.78 -7.48
N GLY A 424 2.69 -28.55 -8.64
CA GLY A 424 2.07 -29.63 -9.41
C GLY A 424 3.09 -30.57 -10.05
N ASP A 425 2.87 -31.89 -9.97
CA ASP A 425 3.76 -32.90 -10.56
C ASP A 425 3.97 -32.69 -12.07
N LEU A 426 2.89 -32.50 -12.83
CA LEU A 426 3.00 -32.33 -14.28
C LEU A 426 3.49 -30.93 -14.67
N THR A 427 2.94 -29.90 -14.02
CA THR A 427 3.15 -28.48 -14.38
C THR A 427 4.46 -27.92 -13.85
N SER A 428 5.00 -28.47 -12.76
CA SER A 428 6.27 -28.06 -12.17
C SER A 428 7.37 -29.11 -12.41
N VAL A 429 7.24 -30.30 -11.82
CA VAL A 429 8.31 -31.31 -11.76
C VAL A 429 8.69 -31.81 -13.16
N TRP A 430 7.73 -32.39 -13.89
CA TRP A 430 8.00 -32.96 -15.22
C TRP A 430 8.30 -31.91 -16.28
N LEU A 431 7.63 -30.75 -16.23
CA LEU A 431 7.92 -29.63 -17.11
C LEU A 431 9.36 -29.13 -16.90
N THR A 432 9.81 -28.99 -15.65
CA THR A 432 11.19 -28.59 -15.33
C THR A 432 12.21 -29.59 -15.89
N ILE A 433 11.98 -30.89 -15.70
CA ILE A 433 12.86 -31.94 -16.24
C ILE A 433 12.91 -31.86 -17.78
N GLY A 434 11.75 -31.76 -18.43
CA GLY A 434 11.65 -31.66 -19.89
C GLY A 434 12.39 -30.43 -20.44
N LEU A 435 12.17 -29.26 -19.85
CA LEU A 435 12.86 -28.03 -20.22
C LEU A 435 14.37 -28.11 -19.97
N ALA A 436 14.80 -28.71 -18.86
CA ALA A 436 16.22 -28.91 -18.57
C ALA A 436 16.92 -29.76 -19.65
N VAL A 437 16.26 -30.83 -20.11
CA VAL A 437 16.77 -31.65 -21.24
C VAL A 437 16.88 -30.81 -22.51
N VAL A 438 15.83 -30.04 -22.86
CA VAL A 438 15.83 -29.18 -24.05
C VAL A 438 16.95 -28.15 -23.98
N TYR A 439 17.11 -27.42 -22.87
CA TYR A 439 18.16 -26.42 -22.74
C TYR A 439 19.56 -27.03 -22.76
N LEU A 440 19.79 -28.16 -22.09
CA LEU A 440 21.08 -28.85 -22.15
C LEU A 440 21.42 -29.29 -23.58
N PHE A 441 20.44 -29.78 -24.33
CA PHE A 441 20.59 -30.10 -25.75
C PHE A 441 20.98 -28.85 -26.54
N LEU A 442 20.22 -27.75 -26.41
CA LEU A 442 20.51 -26.50 -27.13
C LEU A 442 21.89 -25.92 -26.78
N LEU A 443 22.25 -25.91 -25.50
CA LEU A 443 23.55 -25.43 -25.04
C LEU A 443 24.71 -26.31 -25.52
N TYR A 444 24.49 -27.62 -25.63
CA TYR A 444 25.47 -28.55 -26.17
C TYR A 444 25.80 -28.23 -27.64
N TYR A 445 24.80 -27.94 -28.49
CA TYR A 445 25.04 -27.53 -29.88
C TYR A 445 25.48 -26.06 -30.02
N LEU A 446 25.17 -25.19 -29.05
CA LEU A 446 25.73 -23.83 -28.99
C LEU A 446 27.23 -23.85 -28.71
N ASN A 447 27.73 -24.87 -28.02
CA ASN A 447 29.15 -25.07 -27.75
C ASN A 447 29.94 -25.57 -28.99
N ASP A 448 29.26 -25.96 -30.06
CA ASP A 448 29.92 -26.37 -31.30
C ASP A 448 30.44 -25.15 -32.08
N LYS A 449 31.66 -25.25 -32.64
CA LYS A 449 32.32 -24.17 -33.39
C LYS A 449 31.60 -23.83 -34.70
N GLN A 450 30.73 -24.70 -35.20
CA GLN A 450 29.88 -24.47 -36.39
C GLN A 450 28.44 -24.07 -36.05
N SER A 451 28.18 -23.61 -34.82
CA SER A 451 26.82 -23.31 -34.36
C SER A 451 26.08 -22.28 -35.22
N SER A 452 24.83 -22.60 -35.59
CA SER A 452 23.97 -21.73 -36.39
C SER A 452 23.49 -20.51 -35.58
N ARG A 453 23.38 -19.35 -36.25
CA ARG A 453 22.74 -18.16 -35.67
C ARG A 453 21.25 -18.36 -35.33
N MET A 454 20.63 -19.44 -35.81
CA MET A 454 19.24 -19.80 -35.47
C MET A 454 19.10 -20.42 -34.07
N LEU A 455 20.18 -20.92 -33.48
CA LEU A 455 20.10 -21.66 -32.21
C LEU A 455 19.77 -20.76 -31.00
N PRO A 456 20.35 -19.55 -30.86
CA PRO A 456 19.88 -18.58 -29.86
C PRO A 456 18.44 -18.12 -30.09
N VAL A 457 17.97 -18.07 -31.34
CA VAL A 457 16.58 -17.72 -31.67
C VAL A 457 15.64 -18.82 -31.16
N PHE A 458 15.94 -20.09 -31.46
CA PHE A 458 15.14 -21.21 -30.94
C PHE A 458 15.14 -21.28 -29.42
N MET A 459 16.30 -21.07 -28.78
CA MET A 459 16.40 -20.97 -27.32
C MET A 459 15.52 -19.85 -26.76
N THR A 460 15.49 -18.69 -27.43
CA THR A 460 14.61 -17.58 -27.06
C THR A 460 13.13 -17.96 -27.21
N THR A 461 12.75 -18.66 -28.28
CA THR A 461 11.37 -19.13 -28.49
C THR A 461 10.92 -20.11 -27.40
N VAL A 462 11.75 -21.10 -27.06
CA VAL A 462 11.45 -22.07 -25.98
C VAL A 462 11.28 -21.34 -24.65
N LEU A 463 12.20 -20.40 -24.35
CA LEU A 463 12.13 -19.58 -23.14
C LEU A 463 10.90 -18.69 -23.09
N CYS A 464 10.48 -18.09 -24.21
CA CYS A 464 9.24 -17.32 -24.26
C CYS A 464 8.01 -18.20 -23.97
N GLY A 465 7.98 -19.44 -24.49
CA GLY A 465 6.90 -20.39 -24.21
C GLY A 465 6.86 -20.83 -22.75
N GLU A 466 8.02 -21.08 -22.15
CA GLU A 466 8.17 -21.39 -20.72
C GLU A 466 7.68 -20.23 -19.85
N LEU A 467 8.19 -19.01 -20.09
CA LEU A 467 7.84 -17.83 -19.31
C LEU A 467 6.38 -17.43 -19.49
N LEU A 468 5.81 -17.64 -20.69
CA LEU A 468 4.37 -17.49 -20.93
C LEU A 468 3.56 -18.42 -20.04
N PHE A 469 3.90 -19.72 -20.04
CA PHE A 469 3.19 -20.71 -19.23
C PHE A 469 3.30 -20.41 -17.74
N ASN A 470 4.51 -20.06 -17.28
CA ASN A 470 4.73 -19.67 -15.89
C ASN A 470 3.93 -18.41 -15.52
N ALA A 471 3.89 -17.40 -16.40
CA ALA A 471 3.13 -16.18 -16.15
C ALA A 471 1.62 -16.45 -16.05
N VAL A 472 1.05 -17.24 -16.97
CA VAL A 472 -0.37 -17.64 -16.90
C VAL A 472 -0.66 -18.40 -15.61
N HIS A 473 0.21 -19.32 -15.21
CA HIS A 473 0.05 -20.06 -13.95
C HIS A 473 0.10 -19.13 -12.73
N SER A 474 1.08 -18.23 -12.66
CA SER A 474 1.17 -17.26 -11.56
C SER A 474 -0.02 -16.32 -11.50
N LEU A 475 -0.55 -15.86 -12.64
CA LEU A 475 -1.75 -15.02 -12.66
C LEU A 475 -2.97 -15.75 -12.10
N ARG A 476 -3.18 -17.03 -12.47
CA ARG A 476 -4.29 -17.84 -11.95
C ARG A 476 -4.14 -18.17 -10.47
N ALA A 477 -2.94 -18.56 -10.03
CA ALA A 477 -2.69 -18.86 -8.64
C ALA A 477 -2.85 -17.63 -7.73
N LEU A 478 -2.47 -16.45 -8.23
CA LEU A 478 -2.72 -15.18 -7.54
C LEU A 478 -4.21 -14.83 -7.52
N ASP A 479 -4.93 -15.06 -8.61
CA ASP A 479 -6.39 -14.88 -8.67
C ASP A 479 -7.13 -15.77 -7.66
N ASP A 480 -6.71 -17.03 -7.53
CA ASP A 480 -7.26 -17.98 -6.55
C ASP A 480 -7.04 -17.51 -5.09
N GLU A 481 -5.95 -16.78 -4.81
CA GLU A 481 -5.61 -16.30 -3.46
C GLU A 481 -6.24 -14.94 -3.12
N VAL A 482 -6.20 -13.97 -4.04
CA VAL A 482 -6.52 -12.56 -3.74
C VAL A 482 -7.52 -11.91 -4.69
N ALA A 483 -7.98 -12.63 -5.72
CA ALA A 483 -8.94 -12.23 -6.74
C ALA A 483 -8.59 -10.94 -7.53
N TYR A 484 -8.61 -11.06 -8.85
CA TYR A 484 -8.72 -9.90 -9.72
C TYR A 484 -10.17 -9.39 -9.72
N SER A 485 -10.32 -8.08 -9.80
CA SER A 485 -11.64 -7.46 -9.89
C SER A 485 -12.01 -7.12 -11.32
N SER A 486 -13.28 -7.33 -11.66
CA SER A 486 -13.79 -7.05 -13.00
C SER A 486 -13.73 -5.55 -13.33
N LYS A 487 -13.50 -5.23 -14.60
CA LYS A 487 -13.51 -3.85 -15.10
C LYS A 487 -14.84 -3.14 -14.82
N ALA A 488 -15.96 -3.84 -15.01
CA ALA A 488 -17.29 -3.30 -14.82
C ALA A 488 -17.53 -2.90 -13.35
N SER A 489 -17.07 -3.71 -12.39
CA SER A 489 -17.20 -3.40 -10.96
C SER A 489 -16.52 -2.09 -10.57
N TYR A 490 -15.36 -1.80 -11.15
CA TYR A 490 -14.61 -0.58 -10.87
C TYR A 490 -15.19 0.63 -11.62
N GLU A 491 -15.41 0.51 -12.93
CA GLU A 491 -15.86 1.64 -13.76
C GLU A 491 -17.25 2.12 -13.38
N THR A 492 -18.21 1.20 -13.18
CA THR A 492 -19.56 1.56 -12.75
C THR A 492 -19.50 2.34 -11.44
N PHE A 493 -18.79 1.79 -10.44
CA PHE A 493 -18.67 2.40 -9.12
C PHE A 493 -17.97 3.78 -9.15
N MET A 494 -16.92 3.96 -9.97
CA MET A 494 -16.25 5.26 -10.11
C MET A 494 -17.11 6.28 -10.87
N GLU A 495 -17.77 5.88 -11.96
CA GLU A 495 -18.56 6.80 -12.78
C GLU A 495 -19.82 7.27 -12.06
N THR A 496 -20.57 6.35 -11.45
CA THR A 496 -21.83 6.69 -10.76
C THR A 496 -21.54 7.45 -9.46
N GLY A 497 -20.49 7.04 -8.74
CA GLY A 497 -20.05 7.72 -7.52
C GLY A 497 -19.66 9.16 -7.74
N ARG A 498 -18.85 9.44 -8.77
CA ARG A 498 -18.48 10.81 -9.12
C ARG A 498 -19.67 11.66 -9.55
N LYS A 499 -20.65 11.10 -10.27
CA LYS A 499 -21.89 11.83 -10.58
C LYS A 499 -22.69 12.19 -9.34
N ALA A 500 -22.71 11.33 -8.31
CA ALA A 500 -23.34 11.67 -7.04
C ALA A 500 -22.56 12.77 -6.30
N VAL A 501 -21.22 12.79 -6.37
CA VAL A 501 -20.41 13.90 -5.84
C VAL A 501 -20.68 15.19 -6.59
N ASP A 502 -20.71 15.17 -7.93
CA ASP A 502 -21.02 16.35 -8.76
C ASP A 502 -22.42 16.91 -8.40
N LEU A 503 -23.39 16.03 -8.14
CA LEU A 503 -24.74 16.42 -7.72
C LEU A 503 -24.72 17.08 -6.33
N MET A 504 -24.02 16.46 -5.37
CA MET A 504 -23.83 17.02 -4.02
C MET A 504 -23.16 18.40 -4.06
N GLU A 505 -22.09 18.57 -4.83
CA GLU A 505 -21.36 19.84 -4.96
C GLU A 505 -22.17 20.91 -5.72
N SER A 506 -23.13 20.50 -6.56
CA SER A 506 -24.07 21.44 -7.21
C SER A 506 -25.10 22.00 -6.24
N HIS A 507 -25.41 21.27 -5.16
CA HIS A 507 -26.30 21.69 -4.09
C HIS A 507 -25.58 22.58 -3.06
N ASP A 508 -24.33 22.27 -2.74
CA ASP A 508 -23.48 23.04 -1.83
C ASP A 508 -22.03 23.05 -2.35
N ASP A 509 -21.52 24.22 -2.73
CA ASP A 509 -20.14 24.40 -3.22
C ASP A 509 -19.15 24.81 -2.10
N GLY A 510 -19.61 24.79 -0.85
CA GLY A 510 -18.85 25.17 0.32
C GLY A 510 -17.76 24.17 0.75
N LEU A 511 -17.02 24.54 1.79
CA LEU A 511 -16.06 23.65 2.44
C LEU A 511 -16.74 22.87 3.57
N TYR A 512 -17.02 21.59 3.32
CA TYR A 512 -17.54 20.64 4.29
C TYR A 512 -16.84 19.28 4.15
N ARG A 513 -17.13 18.38 5.09
CA ARG A 513 -16.75 16.97 5.00
C ARG A 513 -17.93 16.13 4.54
N SER A 514 -17.62 15.04 3.87
CA SER A 514 -18.61 14.14 3.33
C SER A 514 -18.12 12.69 3.36
N GLU A 515 -19.03 11.77 3.63
CA GLU A 515 -18.75 10.33 3.76
C GLU A 515 -19.80 9.49 3.02
N LYS A 516 -19.64 8.17 3.07
CA LYS A 516 -20.60 7.21 2.50
C LYS A 516 -20.80 6.00 3.39
N THR A 517 -21.99 5.42 3.33
CA THR A 517 -22.40 4.23 4.14
C THR A 517 -21.93 2.90 3.55
N PHE A 518 -21.33 2.93 2.35
CA PHE A 518 -20.90 1.76 1.60
C PHE A 518 -19.51 1.97 1.03
N SER A 519 -18.82 0.90 0.65
CA SER A 519 -17.50 0.99 0.02
C SER A 519 -17.28 -0.16 -0.94
N ARG A 520 -16.56 0.09 -2.02
CA ARG A 520 -15.85 -0.93 -2.79
C ARG A 520 -14.53 -1.25 -2.09
N CYS A 521 -13.76 -0.23 -1.75
CA CYS A 521 -12.55 -0.33 -0.91
C CYS A 521 -12.38 0.92 -0.03
N VAL A 522 -11.46 0.87 0.94
CA VAL A 522 -11.30 1.94 1.95
C VAL A 522 -10.94 3.30 1.34
N ASN A 523 -10.16 3.33 0.25
CA ASN A 523 -9.66 4.59 -0.32
C ASN A 523 -10.57 5.23 -1.38
N ASP A 524 -11.82 4.75 -1.50
CA ASP A 524 -12.79 5.25 -2.47
C ASP A 524 -13.04 6.77 -2.34
N ASN A 525 -12.95 7.35 -1.12
CA ASN A 525 -13.17 8.78 -0.90
C ASN A 525 -12.22 9.65 -1.72
N ALA A 526 -10.92 9.33 -1.69
CA ALA A 526 -9.90 10.06 -2.46
C ALA A 526 -10.16 10.00 -3.96
N ALA A 527 -10.71 8.88 -4.44
CA ALA A 527 -11.03 8.69 -5.85
C ALA A 527 -12.38 9.22 -6.28
N TRP A 528 -13.25 9.63 -5.36
CA TRP A 528 -14.49 10.34 -5.67
C TRP A 528 -14.35 11.86 -5.47
N GLY A 529 -13.34 12.30 -4.73
CA GLY A 529 -13.17 13.70 -4.31
C GLY A 529 -13.85 14.03 -2.98
N LEU A 530 -14.33 13.02 -2.23
CA LEU A 530 -14.99 13.21 -0.95
C LEU A 530 -13.99 13.61 0.13
N LYS A 531 -14.29 14.70 0.85
CA LYS A 531 -13.46 15.25 1.93
C LYS A 531 -13.74 14.54 3.26
N GLY A 532 -13.33 13.27 3.38
CA GLY A 532 -13.72 12.39 4.50
C GLY A 532 -12.60 11.95 5.46
N LEU A 533 -12.98 11.13 6.44
CA LEU A 533 -12.11 10.42 7.36
C LEU A 533 -11.74 9.00 6.91
N THR A 534 -12.49 8.38 6.00
CA THR A 534 -12.19 7.02 5.52
C THR A 534 -10.93 7.04 4.64
N HIS A 535 -9.86 6.38 5.06
CA HIS A 535 -8.56 6.33 4.36
C HIS A 535 -7.67 5.19 4.87
N SER A 536 -6.84 4.62 4.01
CA SER A 536 -5.83 3.61 4.35
C SER A 536 -4.52 3.86 3.61
N SER A 537 -3.39 3.83 4.31
CA SER A 537 -2.06 3.91 3.69
C SER A 537 -0.95 3.49 4.67
N SER A 538 0.28 3.29 4.19
CA SER A 538 1.45 3.03 5.04
C SER A 538 2.09 4.30 5.64
N VAL A 539 1.49 5.47 5.41
CA VAL A 539 1.98 6.78 5.88
C VAL A 539 0.95 7.46 6.79
N MET A 540 0.15 6.71 7.55
CA MET A 540 -0.88 7.29 8.43
C MET A 540 -0.30 8.18 9.55
N ASN A 541 -1.14 9.09 10.04
CA ASN A 541 -0.87 9.90 11.24
C ASN A 541 -1.47 9.22 12.48
N ALA A 542 -0.60 8.78 13.41
CA ALA A 542 -1.01 8.04 14.61
C ALA A 542 -1.90 8.83 15.55
N LYS A 543 -1.61 10.12 15.72
CA LYS A 543 -2.37 10.97 16.62
C LYS A 543 -3.83 11.09 16.19
N ILE A 544 -4.07 11.15 14.89
CA ILE A 544 -5.44 11.21 14.35
C ILE A 544 -6.13 9.87 14.45
N LEU A 545 -5.44 8.76 14.19
CA LEU A 545 -6.03 7.44 14.35
C LEU A 545 -6.45 7.18 15.79
N THR A 546 -5.61 7.51 16.77
CA THR A 546 -5.96 7.41 18.20
C THR A 546 -7.13 8.33 18.55
N PHE A 547 -7.15 9.56 18.03
CA PHE A 547 -8.27 10.48 18.28
C PHE A 547 -9.60 9.94 17.75
N LEU A 548 -9.63 9.48 16.49
CA LEU A 548 -10.83 8.89 15.87
C LEU A 548 -11.32 7.65 16.64
N GLU A 549 -10.41 6.76 17.04
CA GLU A 549 -10.73 5.60 17.88
C GLU A 549 -11.34 6.02 19.22
N THR A 550 -10.76 7.04 19.85
CA THR A 550 -11.16 7.51 21.18
C THR A 550 -12.57 8.11 21.20
N ILE A 551 -12.98 8.75 20.10
CA ILE A 551 -14.35 9.29 19.96
C ILE A 551 -15.33 8.28 19.37
N GLY A 552 -14.90 7.06 19.04
CA GLY A 552 -15.78 5.93 18.72
C GLY A 552 -15.75 5.44 17.27
N TYR A 553 -15.03 6.11 16.36
CA TYR A 553 -14.90 5.66 14.97
C TYR A 553 -14.00 4.44 14.86
N ASN A 554 -14.25 3.61 13.85
CA ASN A 554 -13.34 2.51 13.53
C ASN A 554 -12.02 3.03 12.97
N SER A 555 -10.94 2.77 13.70
CA SER A 555 -9.61 3.25 13.39
C SER A 555 -8.56 2.29 13.94
N ARG A 556 -7.55 1.96 13.11
CA ARG A 556 -6.43 1.07 13.47
C ARG A 556 -5.14 1.51 12.78
N SER A 557 -4.02 0.90 13.18
CA SER A 557 -2.63 1.17 12.79
C SER A 557 -2.37 1.70 11.36
N TYR A 558 -3.15 1.30 10.35
CA TYR A 558 -2.96 1.71 8.96
C TYR A 558 -4.23 2.20 8.23
N TYR A 559 -5.39 2.29 8.90
CA TYR A 559 -6.63 2.76 8.27
C TYR A 559 -7.63 3.36 9.26
N SER A 560 -8.54 4.19 8.74
CA SER A 560 -9.76 4.66 9.41
C SER A 560 -10.96 4.45 8.50
N ARG A 561 -12.14 4.22 9.08
CA ARG A 561 -13.42 4.09 8.36
C ARG A 561 -14.52 4.88 9.03
N TYR A 562 -15.45 5.33 8.20
CA TYR A 562 -16.72 5.90 8.62
C TYR A 562 -17.67 4.79 9.13
N GLU A 563 -17.27 4.19 10.25
CA GLU A 563 -18.04 3.23 11.05
C GLU A 563 -17.92 3.68 12.52
N GLY A 564 -18.99 3.57 13.31
CA GLY A 564 -19.00 4.13 14.68
C GLY A 564 -19.35 5.60 14.80
N THR A 565 -19.92 6.18 13.75
CA THR A 565 -20.40 7.56 13.75
C THR A 565 -21.49 7.78 14.81
N THR A 566 -21.51 8.98 15.39
CA THR A 566 -22.66 9.53 16.10
C THR A 566 -23.04 10.90 15.54
N GLU A 567 -24.28 11.33 15.75
CA GLU A 567 -24.73 12.69 15.37
C GLU A 567 -23.80 13.75 15.97
N LEU A 568 -23.32 13.53 17.20
CA LEU A 568 -22.38 14.43 17.88
C LEU A 568 -21.02 14.49 17.17
N THR A 569 -20.37 13.35 16.91
CA THR A 569 -19.02 13.37 16.34
C THR A 569 -18.99 13.86 14.91
N ASP A 570 -19.98 13.48 14.10
CA ASP A 570 -20.10 13.96 12.73
C ASP A 570 -20.30 15.47 12.69
N SER A 571 -21.14 15.99 13.59
CA SER A 571 -21.42 17.42 13.68
C SER A 571 -20.18 18.23 14.05
N LEU A 572 -19.37 17.74 15.00
CA LEU A 572 -18.12 18.39 15.41
C LEU A 572 -17.02 18.32 14.34
N LEU A 573 -16.93 17.21 13.60
CA LEU A 573 -15.94 17.06 12.53
C LEU A 573 -16.34 17.78 11.24
N GLY A 574 -17.60 18.17 11.11
CA GLY A 574 -18.16 18.86 9.95
C GLY A 574 -18.54 17.92 8.81
N ILE A 575 -18.90 16.67 9.14
CA ILE A 575 -19.48 15.71 8.19
C ILE A 575 -20.92 16.16 7.93
N LYS A 576 -21.06 16.92 6.84
CA LYS A 576 -22.31 17.57 6.45
C LYS A 576 -23.14 16.67 5.55
N TYR A 577 -22.51 15.93 4.65
CA TYR A 577 -23.22 15.07 3.70
C TYR A 577 -22.78 13.61 3.80
N VAL A 578 -23.74 12.70 3.76
CA VAL A 578 -23.51 11.26 3.72
C VAL A 578 -24.24 10.66 2.53
N ILE A 579 -23.51 9.99 1.65
CA ILE A 579 -24.08 9.29 0.49
C ILE A 579 -24.42 7.87 0.90
N ASP A 580 -25.70 7.52 0.81
CA ASP A 580 -26.19 6.16 0.98
C ASP A 580 -26.52 5.53 -0.38
N ARG A 581 -26.42 4.20 -0.48
CA ARG A 581 -26.81 3.44 -1.67
C ARG A 581 -27.96 2.54 -1.30
N ASP A 582 -29.05 2.52 -2.06
CA ASP A 582 -30.14 1.54 -1.88
C ASP A 582 -29.69 0.08 -2.17
N ASN A 583 -30.41 -0.90 -1.64
CA ASN A 583 -30.18 -2.32 -1.94
C ASN A 583 -31.32 -2.86 -2.78
N GLY A 584 -31.72 -2.12 -3.82
CA GLY A 584 -32.81 -2.53 -4.71
C GLY A 584 -34.14 -2.80 -4.02
N SER A 585 -35.12 -3.21 -4.80
CA SER A 585 -36.53 -3.43 -4.43
C SER A 585 -36.80 -4.62 -3.48
N GLY A 586 -35.77 -5.33 -3.02
CA GLY A 586 -35.92 -6.52 -2.17
C GLY A 586 -36.40 -6.21 -0.74
N GLU A 587 -35.96 -5.09 -0.16
CA GLU A 587 -36.36 -4.67 1.18
C GLU A 587 -37.71 -3.95 1.19
N GLN A 588 -38.02 -3.16 0.16
CA GLN A 588 -39.31 -2.47 0.03
C GLN A 588 -40.47 -3.45 -0.24
N ALA A 589 -40.24 -4.51 -1.02
CA ALA A 589 -41.25 -5.54 -1.25
C ALA A 589 -41.49 -6.43 -0.01
N LEU A 590 -40.46 -6.66 0.83
CA LEU A 590 -40.63 -7.32 2.12
C LEU A 590 -41.34 -6.37 3.11
N ALA A 591 -41.02 -5.08 3.06
CA ALA A 591 -41.62 -4.01 3.88
C ALA A 591 -43.14 -3.86 3.71
N GLU A 592 -43.70 -4.24 2.56
CA GLU A 592 -45.14 -4.21 2.33
C GLU A 592 -45.84 -5.56 2.59
N ALA A 593 -45.10 -6.67 2.71
CA ALA A 593 -45.68 -8.02 2.77
C ALA A 593 -45.85 -8.63 4.18
N THR A 594 -45.04 -8.26 5.18
CA THR A 594 -45.08 -8.89 6.52
C THR A 594 -45.18 -7.86 7.66
N GLY A 595 -46.27 -7.80 8.42
CA GLY A 595 -46.48 -6.81 9.48
C GLY A 595 -45.58 -6.90 10.74
N SER A 596 -44.33 -7.39 10.66
CA SER A 596 -43.36 -7.43 11.76
C SER A 596 -42.23 -6.41 11.53
N GLU A 597 -41.98 -5.53 12.52
CA GLU A 597 -40.95 -4.48 12.42
C GLU A 597 -39.50 -5.00 12.54
N LEU A 598 -39.29 -6.24 13.01
CA LEU A 598 -37.95 -6.80 13.27
C LEU A 598 -37.31 -7.51 12.07
N ASP A 599 -38.10 -8.00 11.12
CA ASP A 599 -37.60 -8.86 10.02
C ASP A 599 -37.16 -8.06 8.77
N LYS A 600 -37.17 -6.72 8.83
CA LYS A 600 -37.06 -5.82 7.68
C LYS A 600 -35.89 -4.84 7.73
N ILE A 601 -35.08 -4.90 8.78
CA ILE A 601 -34.08 -3.87 9.03
C ILE A 601 -32.71 -4.38 8.57
N ASP A 602 -32.15 -3.81 7.49
CA ASP A 602 -30.70 -3.82 7.29
C ASP A 602 -30.09 -2.96 8.39
N LEU A 603 -29.86 -3.62 9.53
CA LEU A 603 -29.42 -2.99 10.74
C LEU A 603 -28.05 -2.30 10.57
N ARG A 604 -27.24 -2.67 9.58
CA ARG A 604 -25.97 -2.00 9.29
C ARG A 604 -26.15 -0.60 8.69
N ARG A 605 -27.16 -0.41 7.83
CA ARG A 605 -27.46 0.91 7.25
C ARG A 605 -27.93 1.92 8.27
N ARG A 606 -28.78 1.48 9.19
CA ARG A 606 -29.51 2.35 10.12
C ARG A 606 -28.61 3.03 11.15
N TRP A 607 -27.35 2.66 11.26
CA TRP A 607 -26.41 3.20 12.25
C TRP A 607 -25.43 4.22 11.68
N LEU A 608 -25.29 4.27 10.36
CA LEU A 608 -24.43 5.24 9.68
C LEU A 608 -25.22 6.47 9.20
N LEU A 609 -26.55 6.39 9.28
CA LEU A 609 -27.49 7.48 9.03
C LEU A 609 -28.28 7.76 10.30
N HIS A 610 -28.08 8.95 10.87
CA HIS A 610 -28.75 9.37 12.10
C HIS A 610 -30.13 9.93 11.78
N GLU A 611 -31.07 9.82 12.72
CA GLU A 611 -32.47 10.26 12.52
C GLU A 611 -32.59 11.75 12.18
N ALA A 612 -31.65 12.59 12.63
CA ALA A 612 -31.62 14.01 12.28
C ALA A 612 -31.26 14.28 10.80
N TYR A 613 -30.76 13.28 10.08
CA TYR A 613 -30.24 13.48 8.73
C TYR A 613 -31.38 13.44 7.71
N THR A 614 -31.45 14.46 6.87
CA THR A 614 -32.55 14.62 5.92
C THR A 614 -32.06 14.38 4.49
N PRO A 615 -32.75 13.59 3.66
CA PRO A 615 -32.39 13.42 2.26
C PRO A 615 -32.57 14.76 1.52
N VAL A 616 -31.56 15.16 0.74
CA VAL A 616 -31.56 16.42 -0.02
C VAL A 616 -31.60 16.21 -1.53
N ASP A 617 -31.00 15.12 -2.02
CA ASP A 617 -30.99 14.80 -3.45
C ASP A 617 -30.73 13.30 -3.68
N SER A 618 -30.96 12.82 -4.90
CA SER A 618 -30.69 11.42 -5.27
C SER A 618 -30.32 11.23 -6.74
N TYR A 619 -29.51 10.20 -6.99
CA TYR A 619 -29.04 9.81 -8.31
C TYR A 619 -29.30 8.32 -8.55
N SER A 620 -30.25 8.00 -9.43
CA SER A 620 -30.56 6.62 -9.82
C SER A 620 -29.80 6.19 -11.07
N PHE A 621 -29.36 4.93 -11.10
CA PHE A 621 -28.63 4.33 -12.21
C PHE A 621 -28.83 2.81 -12.26
N THR A 622 -28.64 2.23 -13.44
CA THR A 622 -28.61 0.78 -13.62
C THR A 622 -27.19 0.26 -13.42
N ASP A 623 -26.98 -0.59 -12.42
CA ASP A 623 -25.73 -1.32 -12.20
C ASP A 623 -25.69 -2.57 -13.08
N ASN A 624 -24.80 -2.56 -14.07
CA ASN A 624 -24.58 -3.67 -15.01
C ASN A 624 -23.31 -4.47 -14.67
N SER A 625 -22.76 -4.34 -13.46
CA SER A 625 -21.52 -5.03 -13.08
C SER A 625 -21.71 -6.49 -12.65
N GLY A 626 -22.94 -6.90 -12.33
CA GLY A 626 -23.32 -8.29 -12.02
C GLY A 626 -23.91 -9.04 -13.23
N GLU A 627 -24.36 -10.27 -13.01
CA GLU A 627 -24.99 -11.10 -14.06
C GLU A 627 -26.30 -10.51 -14.57
N GLU A 628 -27.07 -9.86 -13.68
CA GLU A 628 -28.31 -9.17 -14.03
C GLU A 628 -28.23 -7.67 -13.71
N PRO A 629 -28.78 -6.79 -14.58
CA PRO A 629 -28.88 -5.37 -14.29
C PRO A 629 -29.73 -5.09 -13.04
N VAL A 630 -29.19 -4.31 -12.11
CA VAL A 630 -29.90 -3.91 -10.88
C VAL A 630 -30.06 -2.39 -10.87
N GLU A 631 -31.29 -1.90 -10.74
CA GLU A 631 -31.53 -0.48 -10.48
C GLU A 631 -31.06 -0.12 -9.07
N ARG A 632 -30.25 0.92 -8.97
CA ARG A 632 -29.66 1.41 -7.73
C ARG A 632 -29.84 2.92 -7.64
N THR A 633 -30.04 3.42 -6.43
CA THR A 633 -30.11 4.85 -6.15
C THR A 633 -29.07 5.23 -5.11
N TYR A 634 -28.32 6.30 -5.39
CA TYR A 634 -27.56 7.01 -4.38
C TYR A 634 -28.41 8.15 -3.81
N THR A 635 -28.62 8.15 -2.50
CA THR A 635 -29.34 9.21 -1.79
C THR A 635 -28.36 10.01 -0.96
N ILE A 636 -28.38 11.33 -1.10
CA ILE A 636 -27.52 12.25 -0.35
C ILE A 636 -28.31 12.74 0.86
N TYR A 637 -27.79 12.48 2.06
CA TYR A 637 -28.35 12.94 3.31
C TYR A 637 -27.54 14.12 3.86
N GLU A 638 -28.23 15.14 4.38
CA GLU A 638 -27.62 16.29 5.05
C GLU A 638 -27.74 16.17 6.57
N ASN A 639 -26.64 16.39 7.28
CA ASN A 639 -26.57 16.62 8.71
C ASN A 639 -26.84 18.12 9.00
N PRO A 640 -28.01 18.48 9.56
CA PRO A 640 -28.34 19.89 9.86
C PRO A 640 -27.50 20.48 11.01
N ASN A 641 -26.78 19.62 11.75
CA ASN A 641 -25.97 19.98 12.90
C ASN A 641 -24.47 20.09 12.59
N ALA A 642 -24.05 19.82 11.34
CA ALA A 642 -22.66 19.94 10.91
C ALA A 642 -22.09 21.35 11.11
N LEU A 643 -21.00 21.44 11.87
CA LEU A 643 -20.20 22.66 12.01
C LEU A 643 -19.26 22.81 10.81
N PRO A 644 -18.91 24.05 10.41
CA PRO A 644 -17.90 24.27 9.39
C PRO A 644 -16.51 23.89 9.89
N ILE A 645 -15.52 23.90 9.01
CA ILE A 645 -14.15 23.42 9.31
C ILE A 645 -13.48 24.10 10.51
N GLY A 646 -13.93 25.28 10.91
CA GLY A 646 -13.47 25.97 12.09
C GLY A 646 -14.58 26.74 12.80
N TYR A 647 -14.51 26.78 14.13
CA TYR A 647 -15.48 27.45 14.99
C TYR A 647 -14.86 27.77 16.36
N MET A 648 -15.42 28.76 17.06
CA MET A 648 -14.94 29.14 18.39
C MET A 648 -15.41 28.13 19.44
N VAL A 649 -14.50 27.73 20.32
CA VAL A 649 -14.76 26.88 21.50
C VAL A 649 -14.14 27.53 22.74
N SER A 650 -14.50 27.06 23.94
CA SER A 650 -13.79 27.42 25.18
C SER A 650 -12.31 27.05 25.08
N ASP A 651 -11.43 27.93 25.55
CA ASP A 651 -9.99 27.66 25.63
C ASP A 651 -9.63 26.54 26.64
N ASP A 652 -10.58 26.12 27.48
CA ASP A 652 -10.50 24.92 28.31
C ASP A 652 -10.15 23.65 27.51
N ILE A 653 -10.43 23.61 26.19
CA ILE A 653 -10.07 22.49 25.32
C ILE A 653 -8.55 22.23 25.29
N LEU A 654 -7.74 23.23 25.62
CA LEU A 654 -6.28 23.12 25.72
C LEU A 654 -5.82 22.50 27.04
N ARG A 655 -6.71 22.40 28.04
CA ARG A 655 -6.41 21.80 29.36
C ARG A 655 -6.55 20.28 29.34
N ILE A 656 -7.16 19.72 28.29
CA ILE A 656 -7.27 18.27 28.09
C ILE A 656 -6.23 17.79 27.07
N ASP A 657 -5.20 17.11 27.60
CA ASP A 657 -4.13 16.54 26.78
C ASP A 657 -4.63 15.41 25.86
N HIS A 658 -5.62 14.63 26.32
CA HIS A 658 -6.22 13.51 25.60
C HIS A 658 -7.56 13.13 26.22
N LEU A 659 -8.37 12.40 25.46
CA LEU A 659 -9.58 11.74 25.93
C LEU A 659 -9.25 10.28 26.31
N GLY A 660 -10.05 9.66 27.17
CA GLY A 660 -9.87 8.27 27.57
C GLY A 660 -10.35 7.29 26.50
N ASN A 661 -9.61 6.22 26.22
CA ASN A 661 -9.91 5.28 25.11
C ASN A 661 -10.72 4.03 25.53
N ASP A 662 -11.25 4.00 26.75
CA ASP A 662 -12.02 2.87 27.27
C ASP A 662 -13.52 3.00 26.97
N ASN A 663 -14.08 4.20 27.13
CA ASN A 663 -15.50 4.49 26.93
C ASN A 663 -15.68 5.68 25.99
N PRO A 664 -16.00 5.46 24.70
CA PRO A 664 -16.10 6.53 23.72
C PRO A 664 -17.27 7.48 23.98
N PHE A 665 -18.36 7.03 24.62
CA PHE A 665 -19.49 7.88 25.00
C PHE A 665 -19.08 8.92 26.04
N ASN A 666 -18.31 8.52 27.05
CA ASN A 666 -17.77 9.44 28.04
C ASN A 666 -16.78 10.44 27.42
N SER A 667 -15.98 9.99 26.45
CA SER A 667 -15.10 10.86 25.68
C SER A 667 -15.87 11.90 24.87
N GLN A 668 -17.01 11.52 24.27
CA GLN A 668 -17.90 12.47 23.59
C GLN A 668 -18.55 13.45 24.57
N ASN A 669 -19.00 13.00 25.75
CA ASN A 669 -19.54 13.85 26.82
C ASN A 669 -18.53 14.92 27.25
N ILE A 670 -17.31 14.50 27.57
CA ILE A 670 -16.22 15.40 27.94
C ILE A 670 -15.88 16.36 26.80
N LEU A 671 -15.81 15.87 25.56
CA LEU A 671 -15.40 16.67 24.42
C LEU A 671 -16.34 17.87 24.19
N LEU A 672 -17.63 17.63 24.03
CA LEU A 672 -18.59 18.71 23.77
C LEU A 672 -18.78 19.60 24.99
N SER A 673 -18.76 19.03 26.21
CA SER A 673 -18.80 19.82 27.45
C SER A 673 -17.61 20.77 27.55
N THR A 674 -16.41 20.30 27.19
CA THR A 674 -15.20 21.12 27.24
C THR A 674 -15.22 22.20 26.17
N MET A 675 -15.63 21.84 24.94
CA MET A 675 -15.75 22.82 23.84
C MET A 675 -16.74 23.94 24.17
N THR A 676 -17.76 23.68 24.98
CA THR A 676 -18.77 24.65 25.38
C THR A 676 -18.53 25.30 26.75
N GLY A 677 -17.40 25.02 27.40
CA GLY A 677 -17.01 25.62 28.69
C GLY A 677 -17.81 25.12 29.90
N GLN A 678 -18.36 23.90 29.81
CA GLN A 678 -19.18 23.27 30.85
C GLN A 678 -18.42 22.21 31.66
N THR A 679 -17.16 21.96 31.33
CA THR A 679 -16.28 21.06 32.09
C THR A 679 -15.74 21.76 33.32
N THR A 680 -15.88 21.13 34.49
CA THR A 680 -15.26 21.60 35.73
C THR A 680 -13.97 20.84 35.98
N PHE A 681 -12.89 21.58 36.22
CA PHE A 681 -11.57 21.01 36.47
C PHE A 681 -11.19 21.15 37.95
N GLY A 682 -10.58 20.10 38.50
CA GLY A 682 -10.09 20.08 39.87
C GLY A 682 -8.78 20.83 40.08
N GLY A 683 -8.26 20.77 41.31
CA GLY A 683 -7.02 21.47 41.71
C GLY A 683 -5.72 20.89 41.14
N GLU A 684 -5.76 19.71 40.52
CA GLU A 684 -4.65 19.13 39.75
C GLU A 684 -4.88 19.40 38.25
N GLU A 685 -3.83 19.81 37.56
CA GLU A 685 -3.89 20.23 36.14
C GLU A 685 -4.43 19.09 35.26
N GLY A 686 -5.53 19.34 34.54
CA GLY A 686 -6.16 18.38 33.62
C GLY A 686 -7.13 17.37 34.25
N LYS A 687 -7.30 17.36 35.59
CA LYS A 687 -8.30 16.49 36.23
C LYS A 687 -9.71 17.04 36.03
N ILE A 688 -10.58 16.23 35.43
CA ILE A 688 -12.00 16.55 35.24
C ILE A 688 -12.78 16.12 36.48
N ASP A 689 -13.42 17.08 37.15
CA ASP A 689 -14.30 16.84 38.31
C ASP A 689 -15.78 16.76 37.91
N GLY A 690 -16.14 17.21 36.69
CA GLY A 690 -17.52 17.17 36.19
C GLY A 690 -17.64 17.64 34.74
N HIS A 691 -18.66 17.15 34.05
CA HIS A 691 -19.04 17.50 32.67
C HIS A 691 -20.56 17.34 32.49
N SER A 692 -21.11 17.83 31.38
CA SER A 692 -22.49 17.52 30.99
C SER A 692 -22.56 16.15 30.32
N ASP A 693 -23.70 15.49 30.44
CA ASP A 693 -23.97 14.20 29.81
C ASP A 693 -24.88 14.41 28.60
N TYR A 694 -24.39 14.00 27.42
CA TYR A 694 -25.20 13.86 26.19
C TYR A 694 -25.51 12.38 25.95
N TYR A 695 -24.61 11.50 26.39
CA TYR A 695 -24.85 10.08 26.51
C TYR A 695 -25.02 9.71 27.97
N THR A 696 -26.16 9.12 28.34
CA THR A 696 -26.44 8.65 29.70
C THR A 696 -26.40 7.13 29.78
N ARG A 697 -25.63 6.56 30.73
CA ARG A 697 -25.42 5.12 30.85
C ARG A 697 -26.71 4.38 31.19
N ILE A 698 -26.91 3.24 30.54
CA ILE A 698 -27.96 2.25 30.82
C ILE A 698 -27.32 1.12 31.63
N ASP A 699 -27.94 0.76 32.77
CA ASP A 699 -27.55 -0.41 33.53
C ASP A 699 -28.26 -1.66 32.96
N VAL A 700 -27.47 -2.58 32.42
CA VAL A 700 -27.97 -3.81 31.77
C VAL A 700 -27.84 -5.05 32.64
N GLY A 701 -27.33 -4.91 33.87
CA GLY A 701 -27.09 -6.01 34.80
C GLY A 701 -26.13 -7.08 34.26
N GLU A 702 -26.15 -8.26 34.89
CA GLU A 702 -25.34 -9.41 34.49
C GLU A 702 -25.94 -10.11 33.26
N PRO A 703 -25.11 -10.53 32.29
CA PRO A 703 -25.61 -11.18 31.08
C PRO A 703 -26.16 -12.58 31.36
N VAL A 704 -27.17 -12.98 30.58
CA VAL A 704 -27.70 -14.35 30.60
C VAL A 704 -26.87 -15.22 29.67
N LEU A 705 -26.35 -16.33 30.18
CA LEU A 705 -25.44 -17.22 29.47
C LEU A 705 -26.17 -18.46 28.93
N GLY A 706 -25.96 -18.78 27.65
CA GLY A 706 -26.39 -20.02 27.02
C GLY A 706 -25.20 -20.78 26.46
N ALA A 707 -25.00 -22.04 26.85
CA ALA A 707 -23.93 -22.92 26.36
C ALA A 707 -22.53 -22.27 26.25
N VAL A 708 -22.20 -21.36 27.18
CA VAL A 708 -20.87 -20.77 27.35
C VAL A 708 -20.40 -20.94 28.79
N THR A 709 -19.09 -21.05 28.98
CA THR A 709 -18.44 -21.05 30.28
C THR A 709 -17.86 -19.66 30.52
N LEU A 710 -18.21 -19.04 31.66
CA LEU A 710 -17.62 -17.79 32.11
C LEU A 710 -16.34 -18.09 32.91
N GLY A 711 -15.23 -17.49 32.48
CA GLY A 711 -13.97 -17.44 33.19
C GLY A 711 -13.49 -16.01 33.40
N ASP A 712 -12.31 -15.86 34.00
CA ASP A 712 -11.63 -14.58 34.20
C ASP A 712 -10.37 -14.51 33.31
N TYR A 713 -10.21 -13.38 32.62
CA TYR A 713 -8.97 -13.04 31.95
C TYR A 713 -8.49 -11.66 32.39
N ASN A 714 -7.57 -11.64 33.35
CA ASN A 714 -7.02 -10.39 33.94
C ASN A 714 -8.12 -9.46 34.48
N GLY A 715 -9.13 -10.00 35.19
CA GLY A 715 -10.24 -9.21 35.72
C GLY A 715 -11.33 -8.86 34.71
N GLN A 716 -11.36 -9.52 33.54
CA GLN A 716 -12.35 -9.33 32.48
C GLN A 716 -13.12 -10.61 32.21
N ALA A 717 -14.38 -10.48 31.78
CA ALA A 717 -15.22 -11.61 31.46
C ALA A 717 -14.67 -12.36 30.24
N CYS A 718 -14.39 -13.65 30.42
CA CYS A 718 -13.87 -14.53 29.38
C CYS A 718 -14.91 -15.61 29.07
N TYR A 719 -15.49 -15.58 27.88
CA TYR A 719 -16.51 -16.53 27.44
C TYR A 719 -15.90 -17.60 26.53
N THR A 720 -16.12 -18.86 26.87
CA THR A 720 -15.68 -20.01 26.08
C THR A 720 -16.88 -20.88 25.72
N LYS A 721 -16.99 -21.27 24.45
CA LYS A 721 -18.09 -22.12 23.95
C LYS A 721 -18.09 -23.50 24.61
N GLN A 722 -19.27 -24.01 24.94
CA GLN A 722 -19.44 -25.38 25.41
C GLN A 722 -19.58 -26.37 24.24
N PRO A 723 -19.32 -27.69 24.45
CA PRO A 723 -19.36 -28.69 23.38
C PRO A 723 -20.73 -28.86 22.70
N SER A 724 -21.81 -28.50 23.37
CA SER A 724 -23.17 -28.62 22.87
C SER A 724 -24.05 -27.45 23.33
N GLY A 725 -25.01 -27.07 22.49
CA GLY A 725 -25.90 -25.93 22.71
C GLY A 725 -25.49 -24.68 21.92
N ASP A 726 -26.30 -23.63 22.00
CA ASP A 726 -26.09 -22.36 21.30
C ASP A 726 -25.28 -21.39 22.18
N PRO A 727 -24.00 -21.09 21.84
CA PRO A 727 -23.07 -20.38 22.71
C PRO A 727 -23.34 -18.87 22.70
N THR A 728 -24.20 -18.42 23.61
CA THR A 728 -24.77 -17.07 23.62
C THR A 728 -24.51 -16.34 24.95
N VAL A 729 -24.31 -15.03 24.84
CA VAL A 729 -24.22 -14.08 25.95
C VAL A 729 -25.26 -12.99 25.67
N ASP A 730 -26.34 -12.94 26.45
CA ASP A 730 -27.46 -12.02 26.24
C ASP A 730 -27.43 -10.89 27.29
N TYR A 731 -27.22 -9.66 26.85
CA TYR A 731 -27.44 -8.46 27.67
C TYR A 731 -28.90 -8.04 27.58
N ARG A 732 -29.66 -8.18 28.67
CA ARG A 732 -31.12 -8.00 28.70
C ARG A 732 -31.49 -6.84 29.61
N PHE A 733 -32.31 -5.93 29.12
CA PHE A 733 -32.76 -4.80 29.92
C PHE A 733 -34.13 -4.28 29.45
N THR A 734 -34.77 -3.50 30.31
CA THR A 734 -36.03 -2.82 30.00
C THR A 734 -35.74 -1.39 29.60
N VAL A 735 -36.33 -0.96 28.50
CA VAL A 735 -36.20 0.41 27.99
C VAL A 735 -36.93 1.35 28.93
N GLU A 736 -36.26 2.42 29.36
CA GLU A 736 -36.76 3.39 30.34
C GLU A 736 -37.14 4.73 29.66
N SER A 737 -36.62 4.98 28.46
CA SER A 737 -36.78 6.23 27.71
C SER A 737 -37.03 5.97 26.23
N GLU A 738 -37.70 6.91 25.55
CA GLU A 738 -37.91 6.91 24.09
C GLU A 738 -36.66 7.34 23.30
N GLU A 739 -35.57 7.71 24.00
CA GLU A 739 -34.31 8.13 23.38
C GLU A 739 -33.62 6.98 22.65
N GLU A 740 -32.79 7.33 21.66
CA GLU A 740 -32.03 6.34 20.91
C GLU A 740 -30.96 5.70 21.79
N ILE A 741 -30.83 4.37 21.66
CA ILE A 741 -29.89 3.57 22.43
C ILE A 741 -28.66 3.31 21.59
N PHE A 742 -27.48 3.37 22.20
CA PHE A 742 -26.20 3.00 21.58
C PHE A 742 -25.47 1.96 22.43
N CYS A 743 -24.61 1.18 21.79
CA CYS A 743 -23.77 0.19 22.43
C CYS A 743 -22.31 0.25 21.94
N PHE A 744 -21.37 -0.07 22.83
CA PHE A 744 -19.98 -0.35 22.52
C PHE A 744 -19.46 -1.47 23.42
N LEU A 745 -18.93 -2.53 22.82
CA LEU A 745 -18.40 -3.69 23.55
C LEU A 745 -16.87 -3.63 23.59
N LYS A 746 -16.28 -3.17 24.69
CA LYS A 746 -14.81 -3.08 24.81
C LYS A 746 -14.20 -4.47 24.97
N THR A 747 -13.13 -4.74 24.24
CA THR A 747 -12.32 -5.95 24.41
C THR A 747 -10.82 -5.66 24.36
N MET A 748 -10.04 -6.54 25.00
CA MET A 748 -8.58 -6.64 24.87
C MET A 748 -8.14 -7.71 23.86
N ASN A 749 -9.06 -8.58 23.44
CA ASN A 749 -8.82 -9.65 22.48
C ASN A 749 -10.04 -9.78 21.56
N GLU A 750 -9.92 -9.19 20.38
CA GLU A 750 -10.97 -9.17 19.38
C GLU A 750 -11.11 -10.56 18.74
N GLN A 751 -12.08 -11.32 19.25
CA GLN A 751 -12.50 -12.59 18.68
C GLN A 751 -13.82 -12.39 17.97
N THR A 752 -13.96 -12.92 16.76
CA THR A 752 -15.18 -12.72 15.96
C THR A 752 -16.39 -13.27 16.70
N VAL A 753 -17.43 -12.45 16.82
CA VAL A 753 -18.74 -12.83 17.39
C VAL A 753 -19.85 -12.41 16.44
N ASN A 754 -21.03 -13.01 16.55
CA ASN A 754 -22.23 -12.48 15.89
C ASN A 754 -23.09 -11.71 16.89
N LEU A 755 -23.57 -10.54 16.50
CA LEU A 755 -24.47 -9.72 17.30
C LEU A 755 -25.90 -9.77 16.75
N TRP A 756 -26.87 -9.91 17.66
CA TRP A 756 -28.29 -10.00 17.34
C TRP A 756 -29.11 -9.14 18.29
N LEU A 757 -30.08 -8.42 17.75
CA LEU A 757 -31.04 -7.66 18.54
C LEU A 757 -32.32 -8.48 18.67
N GLY A 758 -32.79 -8.66 19.90
CA GLY A 758 -34.04 -9.35 20.22
C GLY A 758 -34.98 -8.46 21.01
N VAL A 759 -36.27 -8.60 20.76
CA VAL A 759 -37.34 -7.96 21.54
C VAL A 759 -38.16 -9.04 22.22
N TYR A 760 -38.48 -8.84 23.50
CA TYR A 760 -39.30 -9.77 24.26
C TYR A 760 -40.73 -9.83 23.72
N ASP A 761 -41.20 -11.04 23.46
CA ASP A 761 -42.60 -11.30 23.13
C ASP A 761 -43.32 -11.95 24.32
N PRO A 762 -44.30 -11.26 24.92
CA PRO A 762 -45.11 -11.80 26.00
C PRO A 762 -45.95 -13.03 25.59
N GLU A 763 -46.30 -13.20 24.31
CA GLU A 763 -47.12 -14.33 23.87
C GLU A 763 -46.34 -15.65 23.84
N SER A 764 -45.08 -15.61 23.37
CA SER A 764 -44.19 -16.77 23.33
C SER A 764 -43.28 -16.93 24.55
N ASP A 765 -43.36 -16.01 25.52
CA ASP A 765 -42.51 -15.95 26.72
C ASP A 765 -41.00 -16.02 26.36
N SER A 766 -40.61 -15.35 25.28
CA SER A 766 -39.26 -15.46 24.73
C SER A 766 -38.83 -14.22 23.95
N TYR A 767 -37.51 -14.03 23.81
CA TYR A 767 -36.96 -12.98 22.94
C TYR A 767 -37.01 -13.43 21.49
N ARG A 768 -37.66 -12.63 20.64
CA ARG A 768 -37.66 -12.80 19.19
C ARG A 768 -36.48 -12.04 18.61
N PHE A 769 -35.51 -12.76 18.07
CA PHE A 769 -34.39 -12.20 17.32
C PHE A 769 -34.77 -12.21 15.85
N GLY A 770 -34.58 -11.08 15.15
CA GLY A 770 -34.84 -11.01 13.71
C GLY A 770 -33.93 -11.96 12.93
N GLU A 771 -34.36 -12.37 11.73
CA GLU A 771 -33.55 -13.23 10.85
C GLU A 771 -32.23 -12.55 10.41
N SER A 772 -32.21 -11.22 10.39
CA SER A 772 -31.03 -10.40 10.08
C SER A 772 -30.48 -9.75 11.36
N GLY A 773 -29.41 -10.31 11.93
CA GLY A 773 -28.66 -9.66 13.01
C GLY A 773 -27.75 -8.53 12.52
N TYR A 774 -26.98 -7.91 13.42
CA TYR A 774 -25.90 -6.97 13.07
C TYR A 774 -24.72 -7.67 12.35
N GLY A 775 -24.73 -9.01 12.40
CA GLY A 775 -23.76 -9.89 11.76
C GLY A 775 -22.50 -10.01 12.61
N GLN A 776 -21.38 -10.29 11.95
CA GLN A 776 -20.08 -10.39 12.63
C GLN A 776 -19.71 -9.03 13.24
N TYR A 777 -19.17 -9.05 14.45
CA TYR A 777 -18.57 -7.96 15.23
C TYR A 777 -17.18 -8.40 15.72
N PHE A 778 -16.25 -7.46 15.92
CA PHE A 778 -14.79 -7.70 16.07
C PHE A 778 -14.07 -8.29 14.85
N LYS A 779 -14.79 -8.65 13.78
CA LYS A 779 -14.19 -9.10 12.54
C LYS A 779 -13.86 -7.92 11.64
N THR A 780 -12.57 -7.60 11.55
CA THR A 780 -11.98 -6.75 10.51
C THR A 780 -12.77 -5.46 10.25
N SER A 781 -12.46 -4.41 11.02
CA SER A 781 -12.94 -3.02 10.80
C SER A 781 -14.32 -2.64 11.34
N ASN A 782 -14.98 -3.49 12.14
CA ASN A 782 -16.31 -3.23 12.72
C ASN A 782 -16.31 -3.17 14.26
N TYR A 783 -15.16 -2.89 14.86
CA TYR A 783 -15.04 -2.60 16.29
C TYR A 783 -15.24 -1.10 16.49
N SER A 784 -16.47 -0.69 16.81
CA SER A 784 -16.88 0.72 16.87
C SER A 784 -18.22 0.86 17.59
N ILE A 785 -18.67 2.09 17.84
CA ILE A 785 -20.02 2.35 18.36
C ILE A 785 -21.07 1.77 17.41
N ILE A 786 -22.17 1.27 17.97
CA ILE A 786 -23.36 0.83 17.24
C ILE A 786 -24.63 1.47 17.82
N SER A 787 -25.60 1.84 16.98
CA SER A 787 -26.93 2.27 17.46
C SER A 787 -27.81 1.04 17.67
N LEU A 788 -28.62 0.92 18.70
CA LEU A 788 -29.64 -0.14 18.79
C LEU A 788 -30.99 0.35 18.27
N GLY A 789 -31.12 1.64 17.99
CA GLY A 789 -32.36 2.30 17.61
C GLY A 789 -33.19 2.76 18.80
N LYS A 790 -34.43 3.16 18.52
CA LYS A 790 -35.42 3.63 19.49
C LYS A 790 -36.46 2.55 19.76
N PHE A 791 -36.90 2.48 21.01
CA PHE A 791 -37.94 1.55 21.47
C PHE A 791 -38.83 2.26 22.47
N ALA A 792 -40.09 1.81 22.57
CA ALA A 792 -41.01 2.36 23.56
C ALA A 792 -40.55 2.00 24.99
N PRO A 793 -40.72 2.90 25.98
CA PRO A 793 -40.51 2.59 27.38
C PRO A 793 -41.34 1.38 27.83
N GLY A 794 -40.71 0.51 28.60
CA GLY A 794 -41.27 -0.78 29.02
C GLY A 794 -41.01 -1.92 28.03
N THR A 795 -40.55 -1.66 26.81
CA THR A 795 -40.08 -2.73 25.91
C THR A 795 -38.86 -3.40 26.52
N GLN A 796 -38.86 -4.73 26.60
CA GLN A 796 -37.70 -5.51 27.02
C GLN A 796 -36.89 -5.91 25.79
N ILE A 797 -35.60 -5.60 25.79
CA ILE A 797 -34.69 -5.87 24.67
C ILE A 797 -33.49 -6.70 25.12
N ALA A 798 -32.94 -7.47 24.20
CA ALA A 798 -31.75 -8.28 24.39
C ALA A 798 -30.75 -8.05 23.26
N LEU A 799 -29.53 -7.65 23.60
CA LEU A 799 -28.39 -7.76 22.68
C LEU A 799 -27.71 -9.11 22.93
N ARG A 800 -27.88 -10.04 21.98
CA ARG A 800 -27.26 -11.36 22.02
C ARG A 800 -25.93 -11.35 21.27
N LEU A 801 -24.91 -11.87 21.93
CA LEU A 801 -23.59 -12.13 21.37
C LEU A 801 -23.40 -13.64 21.25
N THR A 802 -23.17 -14.14 20.04
CA THR A 802 -22.86 -15.55 19.79
C THR A 802 -21.35 -15.75 19.68
N VAL A 803 -20.79 -16.59 20.56
CA VAL A 803 -19.36 -16.93 20.60
C VAL A 803 -19.04 -18.00 19.56
N LEU A 804 -18.15 -17.71 18.61
CA LEU A 804 -17.86 -18.62 17.49
C LEU A 804 -16.75 -19.63 17.79
N ASP A 805 -15.79 -19.29 18.66
CA ASP A 805 -14.69 -20.15 19.16
C ASP A 805 -13.76 -20.73 18.06
N GLU A 806 -13.72 -20.12 16.87
CA GLU A 806 -12.81 -20.54 15.78
C GLU A 806 -11.33 -20.26 16.13
N ASP A 807 -11.05 -19.25 16.97
CA ASP A 807 -9.71 -18.74 17.28
C ASP A 807 -9.42 -18.58 18.79
N GLY A 808 -10.31 -19.09 19.67
CA GLY A 808 -10.16 -19.07 21.14
C GLY A 808 -11.25 -18.28 21.90
N ALA A 809 -11.00 -18.00 23.19
CA ALA A 809 -12.00 -17.42 24.09
C ALA A 809 -12.27 -15.93 23.81
N THR A 810 -13.56 -15.54 23.85
CA THR A 810 -14.02 -14.15 23.67
C THR A 810 -13.92 -13.39 24.98
N ILE A 811 -13.16 -12.30 25.01
CA ILE A 811 -12.99 -11.45 26.20
C ILE A 811 -13.85 -10.20 26.02
N ILE A 812 -14.64 -9.85 27.02
CA ILE A 812 -15.34 -8.55 27.09
C ILE A 812 -14.87 -7.85 28.36
N LYS A 813 -14.21 -6.71 28.19
CA LYS A 813 -13.73 -5.89 29.31
C LYS A 813 -14.92 -5.24 30.01
N GLU A 814 -15.74 -4.52 29.25
CA GLU A 814 -16.93 -3.85 29.77
C GLU A 814 -17.92 -3.61 28.62
N PRO A 815 -19.22 -3.91 28.83
CA PRO A 815 -20.28 -3.52 27.90
C PRO A 815 -20.80 -2.11 28.23
N PHE A 816 -20.84 -1.24 27.24
CA PHE A 816 -21.33 0.12 27.38
C PHE A 816 -22.64 0.28 26.61
N PHE A 817 -23.73 0.60 27.32
CA PHE A 817 -25.04 0.91 26.74
C PHE A 817 -25.44 2.32 27.19
N TYR A 818 -25.92 3.16 26.26
CA TYR A 818 -26.18 4.57 26.54
C TYR A 818 -27.43 5.08 25.79
N TYR A 819 -28.23 5.92 26.43
CA TYR A 819 -29.21 6.78 25.75
C TYR A 819 -28.53 8.05 25.22
N PHE A 820 -28.98 8.56 24.07
CA PHE A 820 -28.54 9.86 23.54
C PHE A 820 -29.59 10.95 23.82
N ASP A 821 -29.24 11.94 24.65
CA ASP A 821 -30.06 13.13 24.94
C ASP A 821 -29.88 14.16 23.81
N ARG A 822 -30.75 14.09 22.81
CA ARG A 822 -30.70 15.00 21.66
C ARG A 822 -30.99 16.45 22.05
N ASP A 823 -31.83 16.69 23.05
CA ASP A 823 -32.14 18.05 23.50
C ASP A 823 -30.91 18.71 24.16
N ALA A 824 -30.16 17.97 24.98
CA ALA A 824 -28.89 18.44 25.53
C ALA A 824 -27.86 18.71 24.45
N PHE A 825 -27.73 17.79 23.50
CA PHE A 825 -26.84 17.99 22.36
C PHE A 825 -27.21 19.23 21.54
N GLN A 826 -28.50 19.39 21.19
CA GLN A 826 -28.96 20.52 20.37
C GLN A 826 -28.71 21.87 21.06
N ARG A 827 -28.99 21.97 22.36
CA ARG A 827 -28.73 23.21 23.14
C ARG A 827 -27.27 23.65 23.06
N ASP A 828 -26.34 22.71 23.02
CA ASP A 828 -24.91 22.99 23.10
C ASP A 828 -24.24 23.10 21.74
N ILE A 829 -24.67 22.33 20.74
CA ILE A 829 -24.20 22.50 19.36
C ILE A 829 -24.62 23.86 18.80
N ASP A 830 -25.81 24.36 19.17
CA ASP A 830 -26.27 25.70 18.77
C ASP A 830 -25.40 26.83 19.34
N LYS A 831 -24.78 26.64 20.51
CA LYS A 831 -23.79 27.59 21.05
C LYS A 831 -22.56 27.67 20.16
N LEU A 832 -22.09 26.54 19.64
CA LEU A 832 -20.92 26.50 18.74
C LEU A 832 -21.25 27.08 17.35
N LYS A 833 -22.47 26.84 16.85
CA LYS A 833 -22.96 27.43 15.59
C LYS A 833 -23.00 28.96 15.60
N ALA A 834 -23.07 29.59 16.78
CA ALA A 834 -23.16 31.05 16.91
C ALA A 834 -21.87 31.81 16.53
N SER A 835 -20.71 31.14 16.47
CA SER A 835 -19.43 31.79 16.17
C SER A 835 -18.53 30.87 15.34
N THR A 836 -18.78 30.84 14.04
CA THR A 836 -18.14 29.93 13.10
C THR A 836 -17.22 30.66 12.12
N LEU A 837 -16.24 29.93 11.57
CA LEU A 837 -15.34 30.45 10.55
C LEU A 837 -16.09 30.54 9.21
N ASN A 838 -16.35 31.76 8.76
CA ASN A 838 -16.85 32.01 7.42
C ASN A 838 -15.71 31.92 6.41
N VAL A 839 -15.64 30.82 5.65
CA VAL A 839 -14.58 30.59 4.65
C VAL A 839 -14.81 31.45 3.41
N ILE A 840 -13.88 32.35 3.12
CA ILE A 840 -13.95 33.29 1.99
C ILE A 840 -13.15 32.78 0.80
N LYS A 841 -12.09 32.01 1.07
CA LYS A 841 -11.25 31.39 0.05
C LYS A 841 -10.82 30.02 0.50
N PHE A 842 -10.97 29.05 -0.38
CA PHE A 842 -10.52 27.69 -0.18
C PHE A 842 -9.71 27.19 -1.37
N SER A 843 -8.65 26.45 -1.06
CA SER A 843 -7.95 25.51 -1.93
C SER A 843 -7.31 24.48 -1.01
N ASP A 844 -6.85 23.36 -1.54
CA ASP A 844 -6.26 22.28 -0.74
C ASP A 844 -5.13 22.72 0.20
N THR A 845 -4.43 23.83 -0.11
CA THR A 845 -3.28 24.31 0.67
C THR A 845 -3.42 25.75 1.19
N ASP A 846 -4.55 26.43 0.97
CA ASP A 846 -4.76 27.82 1.37
C ASP A 846 -6.23 28.03 1.73
N ILE A 847 -6.50 28.23 3.02
CA ILE A 847 -7.81 28.56 3.57
C ILE A 847 -7.73 29.97 4.14
N THR A 848 -8.67 30.83 3.78
CA THR A 848 -8.84 32.14 4.39
C THR A 848 -10.29 32.31 4.80
N GLY A 849 -10.52 32.69 6.05
CA GLY A 849 -11.86 32.95 6.57
C GLY A 849 -11.88 34.08 7.59
N MET A 850 -13.09 34.57 7.87
CA MET A 850 -13.38 35.56 8.90
C MET A 850 -14.10 34.92 10.07
N ILE A 851 -13.78 35.35 11.28
CA ILE A 851 -14.41 34.86 12.50
C ILE A 851 -14.37 35.92 13.61
N SER A 852 -15.39 35.93 14.46
CA SER A 852 -15.39 36.71 15.70
C SER A 852 -15.01 35.82 16.87
N ALA A 853 -14.11 36.29 17.74
CA ALA A 853 -13.71 35.63 18.98
C ALA A 853 -14.18 36.44 20.21
N LYS A 854 -14.58 35.74 21.27
CA LYS A 854 -14.85 36.31 22.60
C LYS A 854 -13.72 35.97 23.57
N GLU A 855 -13.70 36.63 24.72
CA GLU A 855 -12.77 36.30 25.80
C GLU A 855 -12.95 34.85 26.28
N GLY A 856 -11.84 34.16 26.58
CA GLY A 856 -11.83 32.75 26.97
C GLY A 856 -12.13 31.76 25.84
N GLN A 857 -11.97 32.18 24.58
CA GLN A 857 -12.22 31.31 23.43
C GLN A 857 -10.97 31.10 22.56
N ILE A 858 -10.96 29.98 21.85
CA ILE A 858 -9.97 29.65 20.83
C ILE A 858 -10.66 29.15 19.56
N LEU A 859 -10.09 29.43 18.39
CA LEU A 859 -10.55 28.83 17.14
C LEU A 859 -10.10 27.37 17.09
N PHE A 860 -11.04 26.44 17.20
CA PHE A 860 -10.83 25.02 16.94
C PHE A 860 -11.06 24.74 15.45
N THR A 861 -10.31 23.81 14.88
CA THR A 861 -10.54 23.34 13.51
C THR A 861 -10.61 21.83 13.45
N SER A 862 -11.42 21.28 12.55
CA SER A 862 -11.43 19.83 12.27
C SER A 862 -10.25 19.41 11.36
N ILE A 863 -9.17 20.21 11.34
CA ILE A 863 -7.93 19.95 10.59
C ILE A 863 -6.91 19.30 11.53
N PRO A 864 -6.31 18.16 11.16
CA PRO A 864 -5.19 17.57 11.89
C PRO A 864 -4.02 18.54 12.12
N ALA A 865 -3.55 18.59 13.36
CA ALA A 865 -2.34 19.27 13.77
C ALA A 865 -1.09 18.50 13.30
N GLU A 866 -0.73 18.69 12.03
CA GLU A 866 0.51 18.15 11.46
C GLU A 866 1.51 19.24 11.06
N PRO A 867 2.82 18.94 11.04
CA PRO A 867 3.83 19.88 10.56
C PRO A 867 3.55 20.28 9.11
N GLY A 868 3.79 21.55 8.78
CA GLY A 868 3.62 22.08 7.42
C GLY A 868 2.63 23.25 7.34
N TRP A 869 1.74 23.37 8.32
CA TRP A 869 0.84 24.51 8.44
C TRP A 869 1.55 25.79 8.89
N THR A 870 1.22 26.90 8.21
CA THR A 870 1.56 28.26 8.61
C THR A 870 0.28 29.04 8.81
N VAL A 871 0.06 29.54 10.02
CA VAL A 871 -1.13 30.29 10.40
C VAL A 871 -0.81 31.78 10.49
N ARG A 872 -1.70 32.61 9.94
CA ARG A 872 -1.69 34.07 10.09
C ARG A 872 -3.04 34.57 10.59
N VAL A 873 -3.01 35.49 11.54
CA VAL A 873 -4.17 36.22 12.07
C VAL A 873 -3.94 37.69 11.76
N ASP A 874 -4.85 38.32 11.03
CA ASP A 874 -4.76 39.72 10.58
C ASP A 874 -3.43 40.03 9.88
N GLY A 875 -2.96 39.07 9.07
CA GLY A 875 -1.70 39.15 8.33
C GLY A 875 -0.43 38.87 9.14
N LYS A 876 -0.51 38.77 10.47
CA LYS A 876 0.62 38.46 11.36
C LYS A 876 0.71 36.95 11.59
N ARG A 877 1.93 36.41 11.57
CA ARG A 877 2.16 34.98 11.83
C ARG A 877 1.89 34.67 13.31
N VAL A 878 1.11 33.62 13.56
CA VAL A 878 0.78 33.13 14.90
C VAL A 878 1.23 31.67 15.01
N THR A 879 1.69 31.27 16.19
CA THR A 879 1.98 29.87 16.48
C THR A 879 0.67 29.15 16.81
N PRO A 880 0.25 28.16 16.01
CA PRO A 880 -0.94 27.40 16.33
C PRO A 880 -0.71 26.54 17.58
N GLN A 881 -1.80 26.19 18.24
CA GLN A 881 -1.82 25.26 19.36
C GLN A 881 -2.45 23.93 18.93
N THR A 882 -2.31 22.91 19.77
CA THR A 882 -2.85 21.58 19.51
C THR A 882 -3.78 21.19 20.64
N ALA A 883 -5.05 20.92 20.33
CA ALA A 883 -5.99 20.30 21.25
C ALA A 883 -5.97 18.78 21.07
N LEU A 884 -6.20 18.02 22.16
CA LEU A 884 -6.40 16.57 22.13
C LEU A 884 -5.22 15.79 21.51
N LYS A 885 -4.02 16.38 21.50
CA LYS A 885 -2.82 15.94 20.75
C LYS A 885 -3.02 15.76 19.23
N ALA A 886 -4.16 16.13 18.68
CA ALA A 886 -4.60 15.75 17.35
C ALA A 886 -5.04 16.93 16.47
N MET A 887 -5.72 17.92 17.03
CA MET A 887 -6.47 18.93 16.26
C MET A 887 -5.83 20.31 16.31
N LEU A 888 -5.79 21.00 15.17
CA LEU A 888 -5.17 22.32 15.03
C LEU A 888 -6.08 23.40 15.62
N CYS A 889 -5.54 24.20 16.54
CA CYS A 889 -6.21 25.34 17.15
C CYS A 889 -5.45 26.65 16.90
N VAL A 890 -6.15 27.76 16.80
CA VAL A 890 -5.56 29.09 16.55
C VAL A 890 -5.97 30.05 17.66
N PRO A 891 -5.02 30.56 18.47
CA PRO A 891 -5.34 31.56 19.47
C PRO A 891 -5.71 32.88 18.80
N LEU A 892 -6.78 33.51 19.27
CA LEU A 892 -7.32 34.78 18.79
C LEU A 892 -7.58 35.69 19.99
N ASP A 893 -7.32 36.98 19.83
CA ASP A 893 -7.76 37.99 20.81
C ASP A 893 -9.28 38.21 20.67
N PRO A 894 -9.97 38.84 21.64
CA PRO A 894 -11.38 39.18 21.46
C PRO A 894 -11.59 40.20 20.32
N GLY A 895 -12.47 39.90 19.38
CA GLY A 895 -12.78 40.75 18.24
C GLY A 895 -12.98 40.01 16.92
N GLU A 896 -13.07 40.77 15.83
CA GLU A 896 -13.17 40.25 14.46
C GLU A 896 -11.77 40.01 13.88
N HIS A 897 -11.56 38.83 13.32
CA HIS A 897 -10.27 38.42 12.78
C HIS A 897 -10.37 37.81 11.39
N THR A 898 -9.34 38.08 10.58
CA THR A 898 -9.09 37.31 9.36
C THR A 898 -8.02 36.26 9.63
N VAL A 899 -8.39 34.98 9.52
CA VAL A 899 -7.49 33.85 9.73
C VAL A 899 -7.14 33.24 8.38
N ARG A 900 -5.83 33.03 8.15
CA ARG A 900 -5.31 32.37 6.95
C ARG A 900 -4.39 31.21 7.32
N LEU A 901 -4.72 30.02 6.82
CA LEU A 901 -3.96 28.79 6.99
C LEU A 901 -3.37 28.39 5.65
N THR A 902 -2.05 28.26 5.57
CA THR A 902 -1.35 27.80 4.37
C THR A 902 -0.49 26.58 4.65
N TYR A 903 -0.52 25.56 3.80
CA TYR A 903 0.25 24.33 3.96
C TYR A 903 1.43 24.24 3.00
N THR A 904 2.56 23.70 3.47
CA THR A 904 3.68 23.27 2.63
C THR A 904 4.26 21.98 3.20
N ALA A 905 4.46 20.97 2.34
CA ALA A 905 4.99 19.68 2.79
C ALA A 905 6.33 19.84 3.53
N PRO A 906 6.44 19.35 4.78
CA PRO A 906 7.69 19.41 5.53
C PRO A 906 8.86 18.79 4.76
N GLY A 907 10.03 19.42 4.81
CA GLY A 907 11.21 18.92 4.10
C GLY A 907 11.26 19.22 2.59
N PHE A 908 10.17 19.66 1.96
CA PHE A 908 10.15 19.93 0.52
C PHE A 908 11.10 21.08 0.13
N VAL A 909 10.99 22.24 0.78
CA VAL A 909 11.85 23.41 0.51
C VAL A 909 13.35 23.12 0.73
N PRO A 910 13.80 22.57 1.88
CA PRO A 910 15.21 22.22 2.04
C PRO A 910 15.63 21.10 1.06
N GLY A 911 14.73 20.18 0.72
CA GLY A 911 14.97 19.16 -0.30
C GLY A 911 15.19 19.74 -1.69
N CYS A 912 14.44 20.77 -2.09
CA CYS A 912 14.68 21.51 -3.32
C CYS A 912 16.02 22.24 -3.31
N CYS A 913 16.43 22.80 -2.17
CA CYS A 913 17.75 23.43 -2.03
C CYS A 913 18.88 22.40 -2.24
N LEU A 914 18.77 21.22 -1.60
CA LEU A 914 19.71 20.12 -1.79
C LEU A 914 19.71 19.59 -3.22
N PHE A 915 18.56 19.51 -3.86
CA PHE A 915 18.43 19.14 -5.26
C PHE A 915 19.23 20.09 -6.16
N VAL A 916 19.06 21.41 -6.01
CA VAL A 916 19.79 22.43 -6.79
C VAL A 916 21.30 22.32 -6.56
N LEU A 917 21.74 22.13 -5.32
CA LEU A 917 23.15 21.89 -5.01
C LEU A 917 23.66 20.58 -5.63
N GLY A 918 22.83 19.54 -5.63
CA GLY A 918 23.11 18.24 -6.25
C GLY A 918 23.29 18.35 -7.76
N ILE A 919 22.45 19.15 -8.43
CA ILE A 919 22.59 19.46 -9.87
C ILE A 919 23.91 20.19 -10.13
N GLY A 920 24.27 21.16 -9.29
CA GLY A 920 25.58 21.84 -9.37
C GLY A 920 26.75 20.86 -9.23
N ALA A 921 26.70 19.97 -8.24
CA ALA A 921 27.72 18.93 -8.04
C ALA A 921 27.79 17.97 -9.24
N LEU A 922 26.64 17.52 -9.76
CA LEU A 922 26.55 16.65 -10.93
C LEU A 922 27.17 17.31 -12.18
N ALA A 923 26.92 18.61 -12.40
CA ALA A 923 27.50 19.37 -13.51
C ALA A 923 29.02 19.48 -13.40
N VAL A 924 29.57 19.70 -12.20
CA VAL A 924 31.02 19.69 -11.95
C VAL A 924 31.61 18.31 -12.25
N LEU A 925 30.98 17.24 -11.76
CA LEU A 925 31.42 15.86 -12.02
C LEU A 925 31.40 15.53 -13.51
N TRP A 926 30.36 15.94 -14.23
CA TRP A 926 30.24 15.77 -15.67
C TRP A 926 31.38 16.48 -16.42
N TRP A 927 31.72 17.70 -16.02
CA TRP A 927 32.80 18.47 -16.61
C TRP A 927 34.17 17.83 -16.36
N MET A 928 34.41 17.31 -15.15
CA MET A 928 35.63 16.58 -14.80
C MET A 928 35.79 15.32 -15.68
N GLU A 929 34.73 14.51 -15.81
CA GLU A 929 34.74 13.31 -16.66
C GLU A 929 35.01 13.62 -18.15
N ARG A 930 34.57 14.81 -18.64
CA ARG A 930 34.88 15.26 -20.00
C ARG A 930 36.33 15.68 -20.18
N LYS A 931 36.90 16.41 -19.22
CA LYS A 931 38.32 16.83 -19.28
C LYS A 931 39.28 15.65 -19.26
N GLU A 932 38.95 14.60 -18.51
CA GLU A 932 39.75 13.36 -18.48
C GLU A 932 39.77 12.63 -19.84
N LYS A 933 38.75 12.80 -20.70
CA LYS A 933 38.78 12.27 -22.09
C LYS A 933 39.74 13.02 -23.02
N THR A 934 40.09 14.27 -22.70
CA THR A 934 40.98 15.11 -23.53
C THR A 934 42.44 15.09 -23.08
N GLY A 935 42.76 14.44 -21.96
CA GLY A 935 44.13 14.25 -21.47
C GLY A 935 44.62 12.81 -21.68
N SER A 936 45.83 12.66 -22.24
CA SER A 936 46.58 11.40 -22.41
C SER A 936 46.43 10.41 -21.23
N PRO A 937 46.37 9.09 -21.45
CA PRO A 937 46.08 8.11 -20.41
C PRO A 937 47.13 8.18 -19.29
N ARG A 938 46.67 8.42 -18.06
CA ARG A 938 47.50 8.24 -16.86
C ARG A 938 47.86 6.76 -16.73
N LYS A 939 49.16 6.47 -16.86
CA LYS A 939 49.82 5.19 -16.58
C LYS A 939 49.62 4.75 -15.14
#